data_AF-A0A667ZBS7-F1
#
_entry.id   AF-A0A667ZBS7-F1
#
_cell.length_a   1.000
_cell.length_b   1.000
_cell.length_c   1.000
_cell.angle_alpha   90.00
_cell.angle_beta   90.00
_cell.angle_gamma   90.00
#
_symmetry.space_group_name_H-M   'P 1'
#
loop_
_entity.id
_entity.type
_entity.pdbx_description
1 polymer ?
#
loop_
_entity_poly.entity_id
_entity_poly.type
_entity_poly.pdbx_seq_one_letter_code
_entity_poly.pdbx_strand_id
1 'polypeptide(L)'
;KMSRGSIEIPLRDTDEVIELDFDQLPEGDEVISILKQEHTQLHIWIALALEYYKQGKTEDFVKLLEAARIDGNLDYRDHEKDQMTCLDTLAAYYVQQARKEKNKDAKKELITQATLLYTMADKIIMYDQNHLLGRACFCLLEGDKMDQADAQFHFVLNQSTNNIPALLGKACISFNKKDYRGALAYYKKALRTNPGCPAEVRLGMGHCFVKLNKLEKARLAFSRALELNSKCVGALVGLAVLELNNKEADSIKNGVQLLSRAYTIDPSNPMVLNHLANHFFFKKDYSKVQHLALHAFHNTEVEAMQAESCYQLARSFHVQEDYDQAFQYYYQATQFASSTFVLPFFGLGQMYVYRRDKENAAQCFEKVLKAYPNNYETMKILGSLYAASDDQEKRDIAKGHLKKVTEQYPDDVEAWIELAQILEQTDIQGALSAYGTATRILQEKVQADVPPEILNNLGALHFRLGNLGEAKKYFLASLDRAKAEGEHDEHYYNAISVTTSYNLARLYEAMCEFHEAEKLYKNILREHPNYVDCYLRLGAMARDKGNFYEASDWFKEALQINQDHPDAWSLIGNLHLAKQEWGPGQKKFERILKQPSTQNDTYSMLALGNVWLQTLHQPTRDREKEKRHQDRALAIYKQVLRNDAKNLYAANGIGVVFVAQVPSWHIRTYVFTQCFYENCLKKFYKHQNTEVLLYLARALFKCGKLQECKQMLLKARHVAPSDTVLMFNVALVLQRLATLVLKDEKSNLKAVLSAVKELELAHRYFSYLSKAGDKMRFDLALAASEARQCSDLLSQAQYHVARARKQDEEEKELRAKQEQERDLLRQQMLKEQEEKRNKEAEEQKKLLEQRAMYVEKTKNLLTFAEGPKEAPKEKRKGGGGRKTGDMDEFVNDDSDEDLPLKKKKKRKAGSGSEQEDVEEGEKKSRKKRRRPTKGGEGGSDDDEGGSHPKKQRKSKDRKKIEKPERLPPSLKGKIKSKAIISSSEDSSDEDGLKIAEDRDSGSGSDDEGDHRKRIASDSDSDGGQNRSGSEAGSPQRSAGSDDDDSGSDRPVKKRRALRQSDSEQSDNESKRSRSGSEDESRPGSPAAASDRRSDRGSEAGSDNEGSPRRSDNGSELTLVSCHDQKAFSTFGFVLSTQCRDLCPYPIWKLA
;
A
#
# COMPACT_ATOMS: atom_id res chain seq x y z
N LYS A 1 79.75 22.50 4.50
CA LYS A 1 80.56 23.46 3.72
C LYS A 1 81.69 22.69 3.06
N MET A 2 81.49 22.24 1.82
CA MET A 2 82.56 21.90 0.90
C MET A 2 82.07 22.41 -0.45
N SER A 3 82.67 23.51 -0.88
CA SER A 3 82.46 24.16 -2.17
C SER A 3 83.84 24.51 -2.70
N ARG A 4 84.62 23.46 -2.97
CA ARG A 4 85.66 23.53 -3.98
C ARG A 4 84.93 23.52 -5.33
N GLY A 5 85.40 24.35 -6.27
CA GLY A 5 84.89 24.37 -7.65
C GLY A 5 85.39 23.19 -8.47
N SER A 6 86.49 22.57 -8.04
CA SER A 6 87.14 21.42 -8.63
C SER A 6 87.05 20.18 -7.73
N ILE A 7 87.22 19.00 -8.35
CA ILE A 7 87.63 17.77 -7.65
C ILE A 7 89.09 17.44 -8.00
N GLU A 8 89.84 16.98 -7.01
CA GLU A 8 91.22 16.51 -7.15
C GLU A 8 91.21 15.00 -7.41
N ILE A 9 91.66 14.58 -8.60
CA ILE A 9 91.83 13.17 -8.95
C ILE A 9 93.32 12.82 -8.76
N PRO A 10 93.71 11.95 -7.82
CA PRO A 10 95.10 11.57 -7.61
C PRO A 10 95.59 10.65 -8.75
N LEU A 11 96.79 10.94 -9.24
CA LEU A 11 97.50 10.09 -10.21
C LEU A 11 98.16 8.88 -9.51
N ARG A 12 98.37 7.81 -10.27
CA ARG A 12 98.86 6.53 -9.74
C ARG A 12 100.32 6.57 -9.28
N ASP A 13 101.18 7.24 -10.05
CA ASP A 13 102.65 7.13 -9.95
C ASP A 13 103.33 8.43 -9.45
N THR A 14 102.56 9.46 -9.08
CA THR A 14 103.05 10.80 -8.68
C THR A 14 102.15 11.47 -7.65
N ASP A 15 102.70 12.32 -6.78
CA ASP A 15 101.95 13.17 -5.84
C ASP A 15 101.11 14.29 -6.53
N GLU A 16 101.08 14.36 -7.86
CA GLU A 16 100.30 15.32 -8.63
C GLU A 16 98.82 14.89 -8.75
N VAL A 17 97.92 15.89 -8.78
CA VAL A 17 96.47 15.70 -8.89
C VAL A 17 95.94 16.38 -10.15
N ILE A 18 95.03 15.72 -10.87
CA ILE A 18 94.23 16.37 -11.91
C ILE A 18 93.07 17.08 -11.20
N GLU A 19 93.09 18.42 -11.21
CA GLU A 19 91.93 19.21 -10.84
C GLU A 19 90.93 19.31 -12.00
N LEU A 20 89.67 18.92 -11.76
CA LEU A 20 88.59 18.98 -12.75
C LEU A 20 87.47 19.90 -12.25
N ASP A 21 87.29 21.05 -12.91
CA ASP A 21 86.27 22.06 -12.60
C ASP A 21 84.83 21.60 -12.90
N PHE A 22 83.96 21.68 -11.89
CA PHE A 22 82.55 21.30 -11.96
C PHE A 22 81.68 22.17 -12.88
N ASP A 23 82.17 23.35 -13.29
CA ASP A 23 81.50 24.21 -14.26
C ASP A 23 81.74 23.75 -15.73
N GLN A 24 82.78 22.96 -16.00
CA GLN A 24 83.18 22.54 -17.36
C GLN A 24 83.52 21.03 -17.44
N LEU A 25 82.64 20.19 -16.89
CA LEU A 25 82.75 18.73 -16.97
C LEU A 25 82.76 18.22 -18.44
N PRO A 26 83.79 17.45 -18.88
CA PRO A 26 83.92 16.92 -20.24
C PRO A 26 82.95 15.76 -20.54
N GLU A 27 83.15 15.03 -21.64
CA GLU A 27 82.27 13.91 -21.99
C GLU A 27 82.49 12.70 -21.08
N GLY A 28 81.41 12.00 -20.72
CA GLY A 28 81.45 10.93 -19.71
C GLY A 28 82.41 9.79 -20.06
N ASP A 29 82.54 9.46 -21.35
CA ASP A 29 83.40 8.37 -21.82
C ASP A 29 84.91 8.69 -21.68
N GLU A 30 85.29 9.98 -21.74
CA GLU A 30 86.66 10.43 -21.47
C GLU A 30 86.98 10.33 -19.97
N VAL A 31 86.06 10.78 -19.11
CA VAL A 31 86.21 10.67 -17.64
C VAL A 31 86.28 9.21 -17.20
N ILE A 32 85.43 8.34 -17.74
CA ILE A 32 85.48 6.89 -17.49
C ILE A 32 86.86 6.32 -17.89
N SER A 33 87.46 6.80 -18.99
CA SER A 33 88.79 6.37 -19.41
C SER A 33 89.90 6.79 -18.44
N ILE A 34 89.88 8.06 -17.99
CA ILE A 34 90.86 8.61 -17.03
C ILE A 34 90.77 7.86 -15.69
N LEU A 35 89.55 7.76 -15.13
CA LEU A 35 89.34 7.14 -13.81
C LEU A 35 89.72 5.65 -13.76
N LYS A 36 89.64 4.94 -14.92
CA LYS A 36 90.13 3.57 -15.10
C LYS A 36 91.65 3.49 -15.12
N GLN A 37 92.32 4.32 -15.92
CA GLN A 37 93.78 4.31 -16.08
C GLN A 37 94.50 4.54 -14.74
N GLU A 38 93.99 5.49 -13.94
CA GLU A 38 94.56 5.86 -12.64
C GLU A 38 94.08 4.98 -11.46
N HIS A 39 93.24 3.96 -11.69
CA HIS A 39 92.68 3.07 -10.64
C HIS A 39 92.08 3.82 -9.43
N THR A 40 91.33 4.88 -9.70
CA THR A 40 90.81 5.82 -8.69
C THR A 40 89.83 5.19 -7.69
N GLN A 41 89.76 5.77 -6.47
CA GLN A 41 88.84 5.31 -5.41
C GLN A 41 87.38 5.64 -5.75
N LEU A 42 86.45 4.75 -5.35
CA LEU A 42 85.09 4.76 -5.87
C LEU A 42 84.24 5.96 -5.40
N HIS A 43 84.52 6.54 -4.23
CA HIS A 43 83.90 7.80 -3.82
C HIS A 43 84.13 8.96 -4.81
N ILE A 44 85.24 8.96 -5.57
CA ILE A 44 85.54 9.98 -6.59
C ILE A 44 84.59 9.84 -7.79
N TRP A 45 84.33 8.60 -8.23
CA TRP A 45 83.36 8.29 -9.28
C TRP A 45 81.95 8.77 -8.88
N ILE A 46 81.54 8.48 -7.64
CA ILE A 46 80.21 8.87 -7.12
C ILE A 46 80.11 10.40 -6.97
N ALA A 47 81.18 11.07 -6.52
CA ALA A 47 81.23 12.53 -6.43
C ALA A 47 81.07 13.18 -7.81
N LEU A 48 81.88 12.75 -8.80
CA LEU A 48 81.76 13.22 -10.19
C LEU A 48 80.36 12.98 -10.75
N ALA A 49 79.80 11.78 -10.56
CA ALA A 49 78.43 11.46 -10.98
C ALA A 49 77.41 12.45 -10.40
N LEU A 50 77.48 12.74 -9.09
CA LEU A 50 76.56 13.68 -8.46
C LEU A 50 76.65 15.12 -9.03
N GLU A 51 77.81 15.54 -9.54
CA GLU A 51 77.95 16.82 -10.26
C GLU A 51 77.39 16.75 -11.70
N TYR A 52 77.63 15.67 -12.46
CA TYR A 52 76.94 15.42 -13.75
C TYR A 52 75.41 15.46 -13.58
N TYR A 53 74.88 14.85 -12.52
CA TYR A 53 73.45 14.87 -12.19
C TYR A 53 72.94 16.29 -11.85
N LYS A 54 73.73 17.11 -11.13
CA LYS A 54 73.39 18.52 -10.84
C LYS A 54 73.39 19.40 -12.09
N GLN A 55 74.29 19.15 -13.06
CA GLN A 55 74.25 19.79 -14.37
C GLN A 55 73.04 19.34 -15.23
N GLY A 56 72.41 18.22 -14.88
CA GLY A 56 71.32 17.61 -15.65
C GLY A 56 71.78 16.66 -16.78
N LYS A 57 73.08 16.32 -16.83
CA LYS A 57 73.65 15.31 -17.74
C LYS A 57 73.33 13.89 -17.23
N THR A 58 72.07 13.45 -17.37
CA THR A 58 71.60 12.19 -16.76
C THR A 58 72.15 10.92 -17.41
N GLU A 59 72.45 10.95 -18.71
CA GLU A 59 73.01 9.78 -19.41
C GLU A 59 74.45 9.51 -18.96
N ASP A 60 75.28 10.56 -18.88
CA ASP A 60 76.65 10.46 -18.37
C ASP A 60 76.69 10.01 -16.91
N PHE A 61 75.73 10.47 -16.08
CA PHE A 61 75.55 10.00 -14.70
C PHE A 61 75.31 8.48 -14.63
N VAL A 62 74.42 7.94 -15.47
CA VAL A 62 74.15 6.49 -15.53
C VAL A 62 75.38 5.73 -16.03
N LYS A 63 75.97 6.15 -17.17
CA LYS A 63 77.19 5.55 -17.73
C LYS A 63 78.30 5.45 -16.68
N LEU A 64 78.57 6.53 -15.96
CA LEU A 64 79.66 6.63 -14.99
C LEU A 64 79.44 5.67 -13.81
N LEU A 65 78.22 5.56 -13.28
CA LEU A 65 77.89 4.61 -12.20
C LEU A 65 77.81 3.15 -12.67
N GLU A 66 77.40 2.89 -13.92
CA GLU A 66 77.42 1.53 -14.48
C GLU A 66 78.85 1.05 -14.79
N ALA A 67 79.73 1.93 -15.24
CA ALA A 67 81.17 1.66 -15.36
C ALA A 67 81.81 1.46 -13.97
N ALA A 68 81.52 2.33 -13.00
CA ALA A 68 82.00 2.21 -11.62
C ALA A 68 81.64 0.85 -10.96
N ARG A 69 80.47 0.28 -11.33
CA ARG A 69 80.01 -1.05 -10.87
C ARG A 69 80.82 -2.23 -11.44
N ILE A 70 81.46 -2.07 -12.62
CA ILE A 70 82.16 -3.14 -13.34
C ILE A 70 83.67 -3.01 -13.21
N ASP A 71 84.19 -1.79 -13.38
CA ASP A 71 85.61 -1.46 -13.52
C ASP A 71 86.18 -0.67 -12.34
N GLY A 72 85.37 -0.42 -11.30
CA GLY A 72 85.81 0.31 -10.11
C GLY A 72 86.89 -0.43 -9.33
N ASN A 73 87.86 0.32 -8.78
CA ASN A 73 88.89 -0.25 -7.92
C ASN A 73 88.25 -0.83 -6.64
N LEU A 74 88.76 -1.99 -6.18
CA LEU A 74 88.33 -2.68 -4.97
C LEU A 74 89.45 -2.80 -3.91
N ASP A 75 90.70 -2.47 -4.25
CA ASP A 75 91.88 -2.69 -3.40
C ASP A 75 92.10 -1.57 -2.36
N TYR A 76 91.05 -1.20 -1.60
CA TYR A 76 91.14 -0.31 -0.43
C TYR A 76 90.13 -0.67 0.66
N ARG A 77 90.34 -0.17 1.89
CA ARG A 77 89.65 -0.69 3.10
C ARG A 77 88.14 -0.46 3.17
N ASP A 78 87.64 0.62 2.59
CA ASP A 78 86.22 1.02 2.67
C ASP A 78 85.42 0.67 1.39
N HIS A 79 85.99 -0.11 0.46
CA HIS A 79 85.41 -0.32 -0.88
C HIS A 79 83.99 -0.91 -0.87
N GLU A 80 83.67 -1.84 0.04
CA GLU A 80 82.33 -2.43 0.18
C GLU A 80 81.26 -1.35 0.43
N LYS A 81 81.61 -0.32 1.20
CA LYS A 81 80.71 0.78 1.56
C LYS A 81 80.49 1.72 0.38
N ASP A 82 81.58 2.14 -0.28
CA ASP A 82 81.45 2.99 -1.47
C ASP A 82 80.70 2.24 -2.58
N GLN A 83 80.97 0.94 -2.78
CA GLN A 83 80.29 0.09 -3.77
C GLN A 83 78.79 -0.04 -3.49
N MET A 84 78.39 -0.22 -2.22
CA MET A 84 76.98 -0.16 -1.82
C MET A 84 76.36 1.21 -2.16
N THR A 85 77.04 2.33 -1.87
CA THR A 85 76.50 3.66 -2.21
C THR A 85 76.44 3.91 -3.73
N CYS A 86 77.33 3.33 -4.53
CA CYS A 86 77.29 3.36 -5.99
C CYS A 86 76.04 2.62 -6.53
N LEU A 87 75.77 1.42 -5.99
CA LEU A 87 74.57 0.65 -6.33
C LEU A 87 73.27 1.37 -5.91
N ASP A 88 73.24 1.96 -4.71
CA ASP A 88 72.06 2.67 -4.19
C ASP A 88 71.78 3.98 -4.91
N THR A 89 72.81 4.74 -5.30
CA THR A 89 72.63 5.99 -6.07
C THR A 89 72.07 5.71 -7.46
N LEU A 90 72.55 4.65 -8.13
CA LEU A 90 71.99 4.18 -9.41
C LEU A 90 70.57 3.61 -9.24
N ALA A 91 70.31 2.80 -8.20
CA ALA A 91 68.98 2.25 -7.92
C ALA A 91 67.96 3.34 -7.53
N ALA A 92 68.38 4.36 -6.77
CA ALA A 92 67.58 5.53 -6.43
C ALA A 92 67.30 6.43 -7.64
N TYR A 93 68.19 6.45 -8.64
CA TYR A 93 67.97 7.12 -9.91
C TYR A 93 66.92 6.40 -10.77
N TYR A 94 67.05 5.07 -10.98
CA TYR A 94 66.02 4.31 -11.70
C TYR A 94 64.65 4.36 -10.99
N VAL A 95 64.63 4.40 -9.65
CA VAL A 95 63.42 4.73 -8.84
C VAL A 95 62.82 6.10 -9.15
N GLN A 96 63.63 7.12 -9.45
CA GLN A 96 63.15 8.45 -9.85
C GLN A 96 62.73 8.50 -11.32
N GLN A 97 63.38 7.75 -12.20
CA GLN A 97 63.00 7.64 -13.61
C GLN A 97 61.67 6.90 -13.76
N ALA A 98 61.48 5.78 -13.05
CA ALA A 98 60.21 5.03 -12.99
C ALA A 98 59.02 5.82 -12.40
N ARG A 99 59.26 6.96 -11.73
CA ARG A 99 58.22 7.92 -11.30
C ARG A 99 57.81 8.90 -12.40
N LYS A 100 58.68 9.13 -13.38
CA LYS A 100 58.48 10.05 -14.52
C LYS A 100 58.01 9.32 -15.77
N GLU A 101 58.41 8.05 -15.92
CA GLU A 101 58.13 7.22 -17.09
C GLU A 101 56.63 6.95 -17.25
N LYS A 102 56.14 7.03 -18.49
CA LYS A 102 54.73 6.91 -18.87
C LYS A 102 54.42 5.56 -19.54
N ASN A 103 55.40 4.93 -20.18
CA ASN A 103 55.22 3.60 -20.75
C ASN A 103 55.26 2.53 -19.65
N LYS A 104 54.19 1.76 -19.52
CA LYS A 104 54.04 0.71 -18.50
C LYS A 104 55.12 -0.37 -18.57
N ASP A 105 55.68 -0.64 -19.75
CA ASP A 105 56.67 -1.70 -19.90
C ASP A 105 58.08 -1.19 -19.62
N ALA A 106 58.47 -0.03 -20.15
CA ALA A 106 59.72 0.66 -19.75
C ALA A 106 59.75 0.97 -18.25
N LYS A 107 58.61 1.33 -17.65
CA LYS A 107 58.47 1.52 -16.20
C LYS A 107 58.70 0.22 -15.41
N LYS A 108 58.26 -0.95 -15.92
CA LYS A 108 58.59 -2.24 -15.30
C LYS A 108 60.07 -2.55 -15.43
N GLU A 109 60.69 -2.27 -16.58
CA GLU A 109 62.12 -2.49 -16.82
C GLU A 109 62.99 -1.65 -15.87
N LEU A 110 62.68 -0.36 -15.69
CA LEU A 110 63.33 0.50 -14.69
C LEU A 110 63.13 -0.01 -13.26
N ILE A 111 61.95 -0.58 -12.95
CA ILE A 111 61.67 -1.20 -11.65
C ILE A 111 62.46 -2.51 -11.46
N THR A 112 62.64 -3.35 -12.50
CA THR A 112 63.43 -4.59 -12.39
C THR A 112 64.94 -4.33 -12.36
N GLN A 113 65.42 -3.28 -13.04
CA GLN A 113 66.79 -2.79 -12.86
C GLN A 113 67.01 -2.31 -11.41
N ALA A 114 66.07 -1.53 -10.86
CA ALA A 114 66.13 -1.10 -9.46
C ALA A 114 66.04 -2.28 -8.46
N THR A 115 65.18 -3.30 -8.67
CA THR A 115 65.15 -4.47 -7.78
C THR A 115 66.47 -5.24 -7.81
N LEU A 116 67.06 -5.42 -8.99
CA LEU A 116 68.34 -6.11 -9.13
C LEU A 116 69.45 -5.40 -8.34
N LEU A 117 69.59 -4.08 -8.53
CA LEU A 117 70.62 -3.28 -7.85
C LEU A 117 70.42 -3.25 -6.33
N TYR A 118 69.20 -3.01 -5.83
CA TYR A 118 68.95 -3.10 -4.39
C TYR A 118 69.22 -4.51 -3.84
N THR A 119 68.89 -5.58 -4.58
CA THR A 119 69.16 -6.97 -4.17
C THR A 119 70.65 -7.35 -4.28
N MET A 120 71.46 -6.56 -4.99
CA MET A 120 72.92 -6.65 -4.95
C MET A 120 73.48 -5.90 -3.74
N ALA A 121 73.00 -4.69 -3.45
CA ALA A 121 73.40 -3.92 -2.26
C ALA A 121 72.99 -4.58 -0.93
N ASP A 122 71.80 -5.22 -0.87
CA ASP A 122 71.30 -6.03 0.25
C ASP A 122 72.33 -7.11 0.69
N LYS A 123 73.18 -7.59 -0.24
CA LYS A 123 74.21 -8.63 0.02
C LYS A 123 75.53 -8.07 0.58
N ILE A 124 75.75 -6.76 0.47
CA ILE A 124 77.00 -6.09 0.88
C ILE A 124 76.79 -5.51 2.28
N ILE A 125 75.90 -4.50 2.42
CA ILE A 125 75.57 -3.87 3.72
C ILE A 125 74.06 -3.64 3.82
N MET A 126 73.34 -4.61 4.39
CA MET A 126 71.86 -4.58 4.52
C MET A 126 71.31 -3.48 5.45
N TYR A 127 72.10 -2.99 6.42
CA TYR A 127 71.61 -2.11 7.49
C TYR A 127 72.13 -0.65 7.44
N ASP A 128 72.65 -0.18 6.30
CA ASP A 128 73.04 1.24 6.19
C ASP A 128 71.82 2.19 6.20
N GLN A 129 72.00 3.38 6.77
CA GLN A 129 70.96 4.39 6.95
C GLN A 129 70.38 4.89 5.60
N ASN A 130 71.22 5.01 4.57
CA ASN A 130 70.80 5.46 3.24
C ASN A 130 70.25 4.29 2.42
N HIS A 131 70.84 3.11 2.54
CA HIS A 131 70.33 1.88 1.89
C HIS A 131 68.90 1.55 2.32
N LEU A 132 68.66 1.47 3.64
CA LEU A 132 67.32 1.26 4.20
C LEU A 132 66.32 2.34 3.78
N LEU A 133 66.77 3.59 3.59
CA LEU A 133 65.93 4.69 3.09
C LEU A 133 65.59 4.52 1.60
N GLY A 134 66.56 4.15 0.76
CA GLY A 134 66.36 3.84 -0.66
C GLY A 134 65.40 2.67 -0.83
N ARG A 135 65.64 1.58 -0.09
CA ARG A 135 64.78 0.38 -0.03
C ARG A 135 63.34 0.73 0.39
N ALA A 136 63.17 1.58 1.41
CA ALA A 136 61.85 2.03 1.85
C ALA A 136 61.14 2.92 0.79
N CYS A 137 61.88 3.80 0.12
CA CYS A 137 61.38 4.63 -0.99
C CYS A 137 61.04 3.82 -2.25
N PHE A 138 61.70 2.67 -2.45
CA PHE A 138 61.41 1.68 -3.48
C PHE A 138 60.12 0.89 -3.15
N CYS A 139 60.01 0.31 -1.95
CA CYS A 139 58.81 -0.43 -1.53
C CYS A 139 57.54 0.44 -1.50
N LEU A 140 57.69 1.76 -1.33
CA LEU A 140 56.61 2.75 -1.46
C LEU A 140 56.11 2.95 -2.91
N LEU A 141 56.91 2.61 -3.93
CA LEU A 141 56.50 2.68 -5.34
C LEU A 141 55.77 1.43 -5.82
N GLU A 142 56.14 0.25 -5.32
CA GLU A 142 55.46 -1.00 -5.69
C GLU A 142 54.02 -1.07 -5.18
N GLY A 143 53.60 -0.16 -4.28
CA GLY A 143 52.23 0.01 -3.81
C GLY A 143 51.71 -1.06 -2.85
N ASP A 144 52.07 -2.33 -3.09
CA ASP A 144 51.59 -3.48 -2.31
C ASP A 144 52.36 -3.67 -0.99
N LYS A 145 53.61 -3.17 -0.90
CA LYS A 145 54.55 -3.46 0.20
C LYS A 145 54.60 -2.36 1.26
N MET A 146 53.49 -1.66 1.48
CA MET A 146 53.39 -0.49 2.36
C MET A 146 53.84 -0.75 3.81
N ASP A 147 53.53 -1.92 4.38
CA ASP A 147 53.96 -2.27 5.74
C ASP A 147 55.45 -2.62 5.84
N GLN A 148 56.04 -3.15 4.76
CA GLN A 148 57.49 -3.34 4.67
C GLN A 148 58.19 -1.98 4.60
N ALA A 149 57.70 -1.05 3.77
CA ALA A 149 58.22 0.32 3.73
C ALA A 149 58.09 1.03 5.10
N ASP A 150 56.97 0.84 5.81
CA ASP A 150 56.73 1.39 7.15
C ASP A 150 57.76 0.86 8.18
N ALA A 151 58.09 -0.43 8.10
CA ALA A 151 59.12 -1.07 8.91
C ALA A 151 60.53 -0.56 8.57
N GLN A 152 60.91 -0.47 7.29
CA GLN A 152 62.23 0.05 6.91
C GLN A 152 62.43 1.51 7.32
N PHE A 153 61.44 2.38 7.11
CA PHE A 153 61.48 3.74 7.67
C PHE A 153 61.47 3.76 9.21
N HIS A 154 60.98 2.71 9.90
CA HIS A 154 61.11 2.61 11.36
C HIS A 154 62.54 2.29 11.78
N PHE A 155 63.21 1.34 11.13
CA PHE A 155 64.60 1.00 11.42
C PHE A 155 65.53 2.20 11.22
N VAL A 156 65.36 2.95 10.12
CA VAL A 156 66.10 4.21 9.89
C VAL A 156 65.89 5.22 11.03
N LEU A 157 64.66 5.36 11.56
CA LEU A 157 64.40 6.26 12.69
C LEU A 157 64.88 5.72 14.05
N ASN A 158 65.09 4.41 14.19
CA ASN A 158 65.69 3.82 15.39
C ASN A 158 67.21 4.04 15.41
N GLN A 159 67.86 4.01 14.25
CA GLN A 159 69.26 4.44 14.08
C GLN A 159 69.40 5.97 14.19
N SER A 160 68.49 6.71 13.54
CA SER A 160 68.62 8.15 13.27
C SER A 160 67.29 8.89 13.50
N THR A 161 66.97 9.14 14.77
CA THR A 161 65.68 9.69 15.24
C THR A 161 65.25 11.02 14.59
N ASN A 162 66.21 11.77 14.03
CA ASN A 162 66.03 13.07 13.39
C ASN A 162 66.12 13.04 11.84
N ASN A 163 66.15 11.87 11.20
CA ASN A 163 66.25 11.74 9.75
C ASN A 163 65.00 12.29 9.03
N ILE A 164 65.16 13.40 8.31
CA ILE A 164 64.08 14.13 7.65
C ILE A 164 63.39 13.28 6.56
N PRO A 165 64.08 12.74 5.53
CA PRO A 165 63.48 11.80 4.57
C PRO A 165 62.69 10.65 5.21
N ALA A 166 63.21 10.02 6.29
CA ALA A 166 62.50 8.92 6.95
C ALA A 166 61.21 9.38 7.65
N LEU A 167 61.23 10.54 8.31
CA LEU A 167 60.01 11.16 8.87
C LEU A 167 58.97 11.48 7.78
N LEU A 168 59.41 11.94 6.60
CA LEU A 168 58.53 12.22 5.46
C LEU A 168 57.97 10.93 4.84
N GLY A 169 58.78 9.87 4.74
CA GLY A 169 58.36 8.54 4.31
C GLY A 169 57.25 7.97 5.18
N LYS A 170 57.43 7.96 6.51
CA LYS A 170 56.35 7.56 7.44
C LYS A 170 55.13 8.48 7.34
N ALA A 171 55.31 9.78 7.15
CA ALA A 171 54.19 10.70 6.97
C ALA A 171 53.34 10.38 5.72
N CYS A 172 53.99 10.02 4.60
CA CYS A 172 53.33 9.58 3.38
C CYS A 172 52.59 8.25 3.57
N ILE A 173 53.19 7.28 4.25
CA ILE A 173 52.56 5.99 4.55
C ILE A 173 51.34 6.18 5.46
N SER A 174 51.44 6.97 6.53
CA SER A 174 50.29 7.30 7.39
C SER A 174 49.17 7.99 6.62
N PHE A 175 49.50 8.88 5.67
CA PHE A 175 48.51 9.53 4.80
C PHE A 175 47.78 8.54 3.90
N ASN A 176 48.50 7.60 3.27
CA ASN A 176 47.91 6.54 2.43
C ASN A 176 47.09 5.53 3.25
N LYS A 177 47.54 5.21 4.48
CA LYS A 177 46.77 4.46 5.50
C LYS A 177 45.59 5.25 6.09
N LYS A 178 45.33 6.48 5.62
CA LYS A 178 44.26 7.40 6.04
C LYS A 178 44.38 7.93 7.48
N ASP A 179 45.49 7.68 8.18
CA ASP A 179 45.81 8.38 9.43
C ASP A 179 46.42 9.75 9.15
N TYR A 180 45.55 10.69 8.83
CA TYR A 180 45.92 12.09 8.65
C TYR A 180 46.38 12.77 9.95
N ARG A 181 46.17 12.18 11.14
CA ARG A 181 46.64 12.74 12.42
C ARG A 181 48.10 12.35 12.67
N GLY A 182 48.46 11.08 12.50
CA GLY A 182 49.84 10.59 12.54
C GLY A 182 50.70 11.23 11.46
N ALA A 183 50.23 11.25 10.21
CA ALA A 183 50.91 11.92 9.10
C ALA A 183 51.30 13.37 9.43
N LEU A 184 50.33 14.14 9.93
CA LEU A 184 50.51 15.54 10.34
C LEU A 184 51.48 15.69 11.53
N ALA A 185 51.53 14.72 12.44
CA ALA A 185 52.51 14.69 13.52
C ALA A 185 53.94 14.45 13.00
N TYR A 186 54.14 13.55 12.03
CA TYR A 186 55.45 13.32 11.41
C TYR A 186 55.92 14.52 10.58
N TYR A 187 55.07 15.12 9.74
CA TYR A 187 55.42 16.36 9.02
C TYR A 187 55.79 17.51 9.97
N LYS A 188 55.08 17.65 11.12
CA LYS A 188 55.45 18.62 12.17
C LYS A 188 56.80 18.32 12.84
N LYS A 189 57.17 17.04 13.02
CA LYS A 189 58.51 16.67 13.51
C LYS A 189 59.57 17.11 12.50
N ALA A 190 59.40 16.80 11.21
CA ALA A 190 60.32 17.21 10.16
C ALA A 190 60.55 18.74 10.12
N LEU A 191 59.48 19.55 10.16
CA LEU A 191 59.62 21.02 10.19
C LEU A 191 60.25 21.59 11.47
N ARG A 192 60.20 20.87 12.60
CA ARG A 192 60.90 21.27 13.84
C ARG A 192 62.39 20.96 13.75
N THR A 193 62.73 19.79 13.23
CA THR A 193 64.12 19.33 13.10
C THR A 193 64.88 20.08 12.00
N ASN A 194 64.21 20.51 10.92
CA ASN A 194 64.79 21.44 9.94
C ASN A 194 63.76 22.48 9.45
N PRO A 195 63.83 23.75 9.94
CA PRO A 195 62.98 24.85 9.46
C PRO A 195 63.11 25.13 7.96
N GLY A 196 64.29 24.87 7.38
CA GLY A 196 64.62 25.05 5.96
C GLY A 196 64.15 23.91 5.04
N CYS A 197 63.30 23.00 5.52
CA CYS A 197 62.72 21.93 4.69
C CYS A 197 62.06 22.47 3.39
N PRO A 198 62.10 21.71 2.27
CA PRO A 198 61.43 22.06 1.01
C PRO A 198 59.94 22.41 1.14
N ALA A 199 59.43 23.15 0.15
CA ALA A 199 58.03 23.55 0.08
C ALA A 199 57.06 22.34 0.12
N GLU A 200 57.46 21.20 -0.42
CA GLU A 200 56.71 19.93 -0.46
C GLU A 200 56.32 19.40 0.93
N VAL A 201 57.14 19.65 1.97
CA VAL A 201 56.80 19.27 3.35
C VAL A 201 55.57 20.05 3.85
N ARG A 202 55.44 21.32 3.44
CA ARG A 202 54.29 22.19 3.77
C ARG A 202 53.08 21.87 2.88
N LEU A 203 53.30 21.47 1.63
CA LEU A 203 52.27 20.90 0.75
C LEU A 203 51.62 19.65 1.37
N GLY A 204 52.42 18.68 1.82
CA GLY A 204 51.92 17.48 2.51
C GLY A 204 51.11 17.80 3.77
N MET A 205 51.55 18.78 4.57
CA MET A 205 50.75 19.30 5.70
C MET A 205 49.44 19.95 5.26
N GLY A 206 49.45 20.72 4.18
CA GLY A 206 48.25 21.33 3.60
C GLY A 206 47.21 20.28 3.22
N HIS A 207 47.60 19.22 2.51
CA HIS A 207 46.70 18.11 2.19
C HIS A 207 46.18 17.38 3.45
N CYS A 208 47.02 17.19 4.48
CA CYS A 208 46.55 16.66 5.76
C CYS A 208 45.52 17.58 6.44
N PHE A 209 45.71 18.91 6.38
CA PHE A 209 44.74 19.87 6.90
C PHE A 209 43.41 19.86 6.12
N VAL A 210 43.44 19.71 4.79
CA VAL A 210 42.22 19.55 3.97
C VAL A 210 41.46 18.29 4.39
N LYS A 211 42.13 17.12 4.47
CA LYS A 211 41.48 15.86 4.88
C LYS A 211 41.01 15.85 6.34
N LEU A 212 41.53 16.74 7.18
CA LEU A 212 41.07 16.99 8.56
C LEU A 212 40.08 18.16 8.69
N ASN A 213 39.53 18.65 7.57
CA ASN A 213 38.60 19.79 7.47
C ASN A 213 39.05 21.07 8.20
N LYS A 214 40.34 21.43 8.04
CA LYS A 214 40.98 22.60 8.67
C LYS A 214 41.44 23.59 7.60
N LEU A 215 40.47 24.06 6.81
CA LEU A 215 40.69 24.77 5.54
C LEU A 215 41.63 25.99 5.69
N GLU A 216 41.43 26.87 6.68
CA GLU A 216 42.34 28.01 6.89
C GLU A 216 43.80 27.60 7.18
N LYS A 217 44.00 26.47 7.86
CA LYS A 217 45.36 25.96 8.15
C LYS A 217 45.97 25.26 6.92
N ALA A 218 45.14 24.79 5.99
CA ALA A 218 45.59 24.37 4.67
C ALA A 218 45.97 25.58 3.79
N ARG A 219 45.12 26.63 3.74
CA ARG A 219 45.38 27.88 3.00
C ARG A 219 46.71 28.51 3.44
N LEU A 220 46.95 28.65 4.74
CA LEU A 220 48.23 29.13 5.28
C LEU A 220 49.42 28.22 4.93
N ALA A 221 49.26 26.89 4.98
CA ALA A 221 50.32 25.96 4.64
C ALA A 221 50.70 26.00 3.14
N PHE A 222 49.71 26.13 2.25
CA PHE A 222 49.93 26.26 0.81
C PHE A 222 50.49 27.65 0.44
N SER A 223 50.01 28.74 1.04
CA SER A 223 50.60 30.09 0.85
C SER A 223 52.08 30.07 1.20
N ARG A 224 52.43 29.54 2.39
CA ARG A 224 53.82 29.46 2.83
C ARG A 224 54.67 28.50 1.99
N ALA A 225 54.07 27.54 1.29
CA ALA A 225 54.76 26.72 0.30
C ALA A 225 55.09 27.53 -0.98
N LEU A 226 54.18 28.40 -1.45
CA LEU A 226 54.39 29.28 -2.61
C LEU A 226 55.36 30.43 -2.34
N GLU A 227 55.39 30.95 -1.12
CA GLU A 227 56.37 31.95 -0.67
C GLU A 227 57.81 31.38 -0.67
N LEU A 228 57.96 30.06 -0.47
CA LEU A 228 59.24 29.36 -0.49
C LEU A 228 59.60 28.82 -1.89
N ASN A 229 58.61 28.42 -2.69
CA ASN A 229 58.79 28.03 -4.08
C ASN A 229 57.59 28.47 -4.93
N SER A 230 57.75 29.58 -5.65
CA SER A 230 56.72 30.17 -6.51
C SER A 230 56.34 29.30 -7.73
N LYS A 231 57.12 28.26 -8.03
CA LYS A 231 56.85 27.24 -9.07
C LYS A 231 56.14 25.98 -8.52
N CYS A 232 55.77 25.91 -7.24
CA CYS A 232 55.14 24.73 -6.65
C CYS A 232 53.67 24.55 -7.13
N VAL A 233 53.50 23.83 -8.25
CA VAL A 233 52.20 23.54 -8.90
C VAL A 233 51.19 22.94 -7.92
N GLY A 234 51.59 21.96 -7.12
CA GLY A 234 50.71 21.32 -6.13
C GLY A 234 50.12 22.30 -5.10
N ALA A 235 50.85 23.35 -4.73
CA ALA A 235 50.36 24.36 -3.78
C ALA A 235 49.43 25.39 -4.46
N LEU A 236 49.67 25.72 -5.74
CA LEU A 236 48.73 26.51 -6.56
C LEU A 236 47.39 25.77 -6.72
N VAL A 237 47.43 24.47 -7.04
CA VAL A 237 46.24 23.62 -7.17
C VAL A 237 45.55 23.44 -5.81
N GLY A 238 46.30 23.20 -4.74
CA GLY A 238 45.77 23.09 -3.38
C GLY A 238 44.99 24.33 -2.93
N LEU A 239 45.47 25.54 -3.27
CA LEU A 239 44.73 26.79 -3.05
C LEU A 239 43.55 26.93 -4.01
N ALA A 240 43.73 26.68 -5.32
CA ALA A 240 42.65 26.80 -6.28
C ALA A 240 41.44 25.92 -5.94
N VAL A 241 41.67 24.71 -5.44
CA VAL A 241 40.61 23.81 -4.96
C VAL A 241 39.93 24.35 -3.71
N LEU A 242 40.65 25.02 -2.79
CA LEU A 242 40.03 25.68 -1.64
C LEU A 242 39.14 26.85 -2.09
N GLU A 243 39.63 27.71 -2.97
CA GLU A 243 38.86 28.87 -3.46
C GLU A 243 37.64 28.44 -4.31
N LEU A 244 37.77 27.45 -5.19
CA LEU A 244 36.64 26.89 -5.94
C LEU A 244 35.56 26.26 -5.04
N ASN A 245 35.94 25.72 -3.87
CA ASN A 245 34.99 25.17 -2.90
C ASN A 245 34.22 26.24 -2.11
N ASN A 246 34.74 27.47 -2.03
CA ASN A 246 34.05 28.58 -1.33
C ASN A 246 32.82 29.10 -2.10
N LYS A 247 32.69 28.77 -3.41
CA LYS A 247 31.57 29.12 -4.31
C LYS A 247 31.30 30.61 -4.57
N GLU A 248 31.94 31.53 -3.85
CA GLU A 248 31.87 32.97 -4.10
C GLU A 248 32.43 33.33 -5.47
N ALA A 249 31.81 34.28 -6.18
CA ALA A 249 32.15 34.58 -7.57
C ALA A 249 33.60 35.07 -7.76
N ASP A 250 34.12 35.90 -6.84
CA ASP A 250 35.52 36.35 -6.91
C ASP A 250 36.50 35.26 -6.44
N SER A 251 36.14 34.44 -5.44
CA SER A 251 36.93 33.27 -5.04
C SER A 251 37.07 32.26 -6.19
N ILE A 252 36.00 32.00 -6.96
CA ILE A 252 36.06 31.19 -8.19
C ILE A 252 37.02 31.80 -9.22
N LYS A 253 36.93 33.12 -9.46
CA LYS A 253 37.81 33.84 -10.40
C LYS A 253 39.27 33.77 -9.98
N ASN A 254 39.56 33.94 -8.69
CA ASN A 254 40.90 33.83 -8.12
C ASN A 254 41.43 32.39 -8.20
N GLY A 255 40.58 31.38 -7.95
CA GLY A 255 40.89 29.96 -8.16
C GLY A 255 41.23 29.63 -9.62
N VAL A 256 40.50 30.21 -10.59
CA VAL A 256 40.80 30.06 -12.02
C VAL A 256 42.11 30.75 -12.42
N GLN A 257 42.43 31.92 -11.84
CA GLN A 257 43.73 32.58 -12.05
C GLN A 257 44.89 31.73 -11.49
N LEU A 258 44.70 31.09 -10.34
CA LEU A 258 45.67 30.14 -9.77
C LEU A 258 45.86 28.90 -10.65
N LEU A 259 44.78 28.33 -11.21
CA LEU A 259 44.86 27.22 -12.18
C LEU A 259 45.52 27.63 -13.50
N SER A 260 45.23 28.83 -14.01
CA SER A 260 45.88 29.35 -15.21
C SER A 260 47.40 29.51 -15.01
N ARG A 261 47.82 30.05 -13.84
CA ARG A 261 49.24 30.11 -13.45
C ARG A 261 49.84 28.71 -13.30
N ALA A 262 49.13 27.76 -12.69
CA ALA A 262 49.58 26.38 -12.55
C ALA A 262 49.82 25.73 -13.94
N TYR A 263 48.90 25.93 -14.88
CA TYR A 263 48.99 25.44 -16.26
C TYR A 263 50.18 26.06 -17.03
N THR A 264 50.49 27.34 -16.81
CA THR A 264 51.69 27.95 -17.41
C THR A 264 53.02 27.45 -16.84
N ILE A 265 53.00 26.72 -15.71
CA ILE A 265 54.19 26.11 -15.10
C ILE A 265 54.28 24.62 -15.46
N ASP A 266 53.15 23.91 -15.48
CA ASP A 266 53.05 22.49 -15.84
C ASP A 266 51.76 22.24 -16.67
N PRO A 267 51.86 22.28 -18.01
CA PRO A 267 50.76 21.93 -18.92
C PRO A 267 50.39 20.44 -18.93
N SER A 268 51.25 19.57 -18.38
CA SER A 268 51.03 18.11 -18.36
C SER A 268 50.24 17.66 -17.13
N ASN A 269 49.94 18.57 -16.19
CA ASN A 269 49.38 18.20 -14.89
C ASN A 269 47.90 17.76 -14.98
N PRO A 270 47.55 16.48 -14.73
CA PRO A 270 46.18 15.99 -14.88
C PRO A 270 45.19 16.69 -13.94
N MET A 271 45.63 17.10 -12.75
CA MET A 271 44.77 17.78 -11.76
C MET A 271 44.44 19.22 -12.19
N VAL A 272 45.41 19.94 -12.76
CA VAL A 272 45.18 21.28 -13.33
C VAL A 272 44.24 21.18 -14.53
N LEU A 273 44.50 20.23 -15.43
CA LEU A 273 43.72 20.01 -16.64
C LEU A 273 42.25 19.67 -16.33
N ASN A 274 41.99 18.77 -15.37
CA ASN A 274 40.62 18.40 -14.99
C ASN A 274 39.84 19.53 -14.32
N HIS A 275 40.49 20.36 -13.48
CA HIS A 275 39.82 21.52 -12.90
C HIS A 275 39.57 22.65 -13.91
N LEU A 276 40.50 22.87 -14.85
CA LEU A 276 40.26 23.78 -15.98
C LEU A 276 39.14 23.26 -16.89
N ALA A 277 39.11 21.96 -17.20
CA ALA A 277 38.03 21.34 -17.97
C ALA A 277 36.67 21.53 -17.27
N ASN A 278 36.58 21.34 -15.95
CA ASN A 278 35.36 21.62 -15.19
C ASN A 278 34.95 23.11 -15.26
N HIS A 279 35.90 24.05 -15.22
CA HIS A 279 35.60 25.48 -15.40
C HIS A 279 35.10 25.79 -16.83
N PHE A 280 35.77 25.28 -17.87
CA PHE A 280 35.36 25.47 -19.26
C PHE A 280 33.99 24.82 -19.56
N PHE A 281 33.62 23.75 -18.86
CA PHE A 281 32.27 23.17 -18.93
C PHE A 281 31.19 24.16 -18.48
N PHE A 282 31.38 24.85 -17.34
CA PHE A 282 30.45 25.90 -16.91
C PHE A 282 30.47 27.13 -17.84
N LYS A 283 31.60 27.41 -18.49
CA LYS A 283 31.70 28.42 -19.56
C LYS A 283 31.08 27.97 -20.89
N LYS A 284 30.63 26.71 -21.02
CA LYS A 284 30.11 26.06 -22.23
C LYS A 284 31.11 25.93 -23.40
N ASP A 285 32.41 25.94 -23.10
CA ASP A 285 33.52 25.83 -24.06
C ASP A 285 33.92 24.35 -24.24
N TYR A 286 32.95 23.51 -24.66
CA TYR A 286 33.04 22.05 -24.59
C TYR A 286 34.21 21.43 -25.36
N SER A 287 34.64 22.03 -26.47
CA SER A 287 35.82 21.58 -27.23
C SER A 287 37.11 21.64 -26.39
N LYS A 288 37.28 22.69 -25.55
CA LYS A 288 38.42 22.75 -24.61
C LYS A 288 38.26 21.76 -23.46
N VAL A 289 37.05 21.50 -22.99
CA VAL A 289 36.79 20.45 -21.99
C VAL A 289 37.29 19.10 -22.51
N GLN A 290 36.94 18.74 -23.75
CA GLN A 290 37.32 17.49 -24.40
C GLN A 290 38.83 17.38 -24.58
N HIS A 291 39.47 18.41 -25.16
CA HIS A 291 40.93 18.41 -25.36
C HIS A 291 41.71 18.32 -24.02
N LEU A 292 41.32 19.12 -23.02
CA LEU A 292 42.01 19.14 -21.72
C LEU A 292 41.81 17.83 -20.95
N ALA A 293 40.60 17.25 -20.96
CA ALA A 293 40.32 16.00 -20.25
C ALA A 293 40.92 14.77 -20.93
N LEU A 294 41.00 14.71 -22.27
CA LEU A 294 41.79 13.67 -22.96
C LEU A 294 43.28 13.78 -22.62
N HIS A 295 43.82 15.00 -22.62
CA HIS A 295 45.21 15.22 -22.23
C HIS A 295 45.45 14.87 -20.74
N ALA A 296 44.48 15.11 -19.85
CA ALA A 296 44.55 14.69 -18.45
C ALA A 296 44.55 13.16 -18.31
N PHE A 297 43.67 12.48 -19.04
CA PHE A 297 43.52 11.02 -19.02
C PHE A 297 44.81 10.31 -19.46
N HIS A 298 45.41 10.72 -20.59
CA HIS A 298 46.63 10.09 -21.10
C HIS A 298 47.90 10.41 -20.29
N ASN A 299 47.91 11.50 -19.50
CA ASN A 299 49.06 11.89 -18.67
C ASN A 299 49.00 11.36 -17.23
N THR A 300 48.03 10.52 -16.87
CA THR A 300 47.92 9.98 -15.50
C THR A 300 47.66 8.49 -15.47
N GLU A 301 48.40 7.77 -14.62
CA GLU A 301 48.10 6.38 -14.25
C GLU A 301 47.22 6.28 -12.99
N VAL A 302 46.91 7.40 -12.33
CA VAL A 302 46.13 7.40 -11.09
C VAL A 302 44.65 7.24 -11.44
N GLU A 303 44.09 6.06 -11.16
CA GLU A 303 42.69 5.69 -11.46
C GLU A 303 41.68 6.77 -11.03
N ALA A 304 41.84 7.35 -9.83
CA ALA A 304 40.97 8.42 -9.36
C ALA A 304 40.96 9.67 -10.26
N MET A 305 42.11 10.02 -10.88
CA MET A 305 42.19 11.11 -11.86
C MET A 305 41.69 10.68 -13.23
N GLN A 306 41.89 9.42 -13.64
CA GLN A 306 41.31 8.87 -14.86
C GLN A 306 39.77 8.90 -14.80
N ALA A 307 39.19 8.51 -13.66
CA ALA A 307 37.76 8.58 -13.39
C ALA A 307 37.20 10.00 -13.52
N GLU A 308 37.89 11.00 -12.95
CA GLU A 308 37.51 12.41 -13.10
C GLU A 308 37.61 12.88 -14.56
N SER A 309 38.67 12.48 -15.28
CA SER A 309 38.88 12.85 -16.70
C SER A 309 37.77 12.28 -17.59
N CYS A 310 37.48 10.98 -17.48
CA CYS A 310 36.37 10.32 -18.17
C CYS A 310 35.02 10.91 -17.77
N TYR A 311 34.82 11.31 -16.51
CA TYR A 311 33.60 11.98 -16.07
C TYR A 311 33.40 13.36 -16.71
N GLN A 312 34.46 14.18 -16.89
CA GLN A 312 34.35 15.45 -17.61
C GLN A 312 34.07 15.24 -19.10
N LEU A 313 34.69 14.23 -19.73
CA LEU A 313 34.39 13.84 -21.11
C LEU A 313 32.93 13.43 -21.26
N ALA A 314 32.46 12.50 -20.43
CA ALA A 314 31.09 12.02 -20.44
C ALA A 314 30.06 13.15 -20.29
N ARG A 315 30.29 14.11 -19.38
CA ARG A 315 29.45 15.31 -19.24
C ARG A 315 29.42 16.16 -20.51
N SER A 316 30.56 16.33 -21.18
CA SER A 316 30.63 17.15 -22.40
C SER A 316 29.78 16.53 -23.53
N PHE A 317 29.87 15.22 -23.73
CA PHE A 317 29.08 14.49 -24.73
C PHE A 317 27.58 14.41 -24.35
N HIS A 318 27.26 14.23 -23.07
CA HIS A 318 25.88 14.23 -22.56
C HIS A 318 25.16 15.56 -22.86
N VAL A 319 25.83 16.71 -22.68
CA VAL A 319 25.27 18.04 -23.02
C VAL A 319 25.26 18.32 -24.53
N GLN A 320 26.01 17.55 -25.32
CA GLN A 320 25.98 17.55 -26.78
C GLN A 320 24.99 16.52 -27.38
N GLU A 321 24.22 15.83 -26.52
CA GLU A 321 23.28 14.76 -26.89
C GLU A 321 23.93 13.50 -27.53
N ASP A 322 25.27 13.39 -27.51
CA ASP A 322 25.99 12.16 -27.85
C ASP A 322 25.99 11.22 -26.64
N TYR A 323 24.85 10.56 -26.44
CA TYR A 323 24.63 9.62 -25.35
C TYR A 323 25.47 8.34 -25.44
N ASP A 324 25.99 7.98 -26.63
CA ASP A 324 26.74 6.74 -26.83
C ASP A 324 28.22 6.89 -26.49
N GLN A 325 28.85 8.04 -26.82
CA GLN A 325 30.16 8.39 -26.26
C GLN A 325 30.04 8.71 -24.76
N ALA A 326 28.99 9.44 -24.34
CA ALA A 326 28.76 9.72 -22.93
C ALA A 326 28.62 8.44 -22.10
N PHE A 327 27.87 7.43 -22.57
CA PHE A 327 27.77 6.13 -21.90
C PHE A 327 29.13 5.44 -21.74
N GLN A 328 29.95 5.39 -22.80
CA GLN A 328 31.27 4.76 -22.75
C GLN A 328 32.17 5.42 -21.71
N TYR A 329 32.25 6.76 -21.71
CA TYR A 329 33.07 7.50 -20.76
C TYR A 329 32.51 7.47 -19.32
N TYR A 330 31.18 7.47 -19.11
CA TYR A 330 30.59 7.25 -17.78
C TYR A 330 30.88 5.82 -17.28
N TYR A 331 30.80 4.81 -18.14
CA TYR A 331 31.09 3.42 -17.79
C TYR A 331 32.56 3.23 -17.40
N GLN A 332 33.50 3.74 -18.21
CA GLN A 332 34.94 3.80 -17.86
C GLN A 332 35.16 4.55 -16.54
N ALA A 333 34.53 5.71 -16.35
CA ALA A 333 34.63 6.46 -15.11
C ALA A 333 34.14 5.65 -13.89
N THR A 334 33.12 4.80 -14.03
CA THR A 334 32.68 3.89 -12.95
C THR A 334 33.61 2.69 -12.71
N GLN A 335 34.46 2.30 -13.66
CA GLN A 335 35.49 1.27 -13.42
C GLN A 335 36.67 1.84 -12.62
N PHE A 336 37.12 3.04 -12.94
CA PHE A 336 38.21 3.72 -12.24
C PHE A 336 37.77 4.49 -10.98
N ALA A 337 36.45 4.56 -10.70
CA ALA A 337 35.90 5.35 -9.60
C ALA A 337 36.30 4.79 -8.23
N SER A 338 37.05 5.60 -7.46
CA SER A 338 37.16 5.37 -6.01
C SER A 338 35.77 5.37 -5.35
N SER A 339 35.59 4.60 -4.26
CA SER A 339 34.29 4.48 -3.56
C SER A 339 33.71 5.80 -3.03
N THR A 340 34.48 6.90 -3.03
CA THR A 340 34.03 8.26 -2.66
C THR A 340 33.55 9.07 -3.87
N PHE A 341 33.91 8.69 -5.10
CA PHE A 341 33.54 9.42 -6.32
C PHE A 341 32.25 8.87 -6.94
N VAL A 342 31.13 9.40 -6.45
CA VAL A 342 29.78 8.87 -6.72
C VAL A 342 29.15 9.42 -8.01
N LEU A 343 29.61 10.58 -8.49
CA LEU A 343 29.02 11.30 -9.62
C LEU A 343 28.95 10.49 -10.94
N PRO A 344 29.91 9.61 -11.30
CA PRO A 344 29.78 8.77 -12.49
C PRO A 344 28.59 7.81 -12.44
N PHE A 345 28.23 7.27 -11.27
CA PHE A 345 27.07 6.37 -11.14
C PHE A 345 25.74 7.11 -11.40
N PHE A 346 25.63 8.38 -11.02
CA PHE A 346 24.45 9.19 -11.32
C PHE A 346 24.32 9.43 -12.84
N GLY A 347 25.41 9.85 -13.49
CA GLY A 347 25.44 10.05 -14.94
C GLY A 347 25.18 8.76 -15.74
N LEU A 348 25.81 7.66 -15.35
CA LEU A 348 25.58 6.34 -15.95
C LEU A 348 24.13 5.87 -15.76
N GLY A 349 23.54 6.12 -14.58
CA GLY A 349 22.13 5.88 -14.31
C GLY A 349 21.21 6.64 -15.28
N GLN A 350 21.49 7.92 -15.56
CA GLN A 350 20.76 8.71 -16.55
C GLN A 350 20.88 8.13 -17.97
N MET A 351 22.07 7.63 -18.37
CA MET A 351 22.24 6.96 -19.68
C MET A 351 21.46 5.65 -19.78
N TYR A 352 21.42 4.85 -18.71
CA TYR A 352 20.57 3.65 -18.67
C TYR A 352 19.07 3.99 -18.75
N VAL A 353 18.61 5.08 -18.11
CA VAL A 353 17.22 5.57 -18.28
C VAL A 353 16.92 5.95 -19.74
N TYR A 354 17.84 6.65 -20.41
CA TYR A 354 17.70 6.99 -21.83
C TYR A 354 17.59 5.75 -22.72
N ARG A 355 18.45 4.76 -22.49
CA ARG A 355 18.41 3.43 -23.16
C ARG A 355 17.25 2.52 -22.69
N ARG A 356 16.36 3.01 -21.82
CA ARG A 356 15.21 2.31 -21.21
C ARG A 356 15.56 1.10 -20.32
N ASP A 357 16.82 1.00 -19.94
CA ASP A 357 17.43 -0.14 -19.25
C ASP A 357 17.27 -0.01 -17.72
N LYS A 358 16.01 -0.07 -17.26
CA LYS A 358 15.57 0.34 -15.93
C LYS A 358 16.32 -0.31 -14.77
N GLU A 359 16.69 -1.58 -14.89
CA GLU A 359 17.32 -2.35 -13.81
C GLU A 359 18.75 -1.86 -13.54
N ASN A 360 19.53 -1.67 -14.60
CA ASN A 360 20.88 -1.14 -14.52
C ASN A 360 20.88 0.33 -14.04
N ALA A 361 19.88 1.11 -14.45
CA ALA A 361 19.66 2.45 -13.92
C ALA A 361 19.42 2.44 -12.40
N ALA A 362 18.49 1.61 -11.92
CA ALA A 362 18.16 1.50 -10.49
C ALA A 362 19.36 1.08 -9.64
N GLN A 363 20.14 0.08 -10.07
CA GLN A 363 21.38 -0.33 -9.39
C GLN A 363 22.42 0.79 -9.29
N CYS A 364 22.50 1.67 -10.29
CA CYS A 364 23.40 2.83 -10.26
C CYS A 364 22.90 3.88 -9.27
N PHE A 365 21.61 4.21 -9.29
CA PHE A 365 21.01 5.18 -8.36
C PHE A 365 21.01 4.68 -6.89
N GLU A 366 20.86 3.38 -6.64
CA GLU A 366 21.07 2.79 -5.32
C GLU A 366 22.48 3.05 -4.77
N LYS A 367 23.52 2.92 -5.60
CA LYS A 367 24.91 3.22 -5.19
C LYS A 367 25.06 4.70 -4.82
N VAL A 368 24.35 5.59 -5.51
CA VAL A 368 24.29 7.02 -5.18
C VAL A 368 23.63 7.26 -3.82
N LEU A 369 22.46 6.64 -3.55
CA LEU A 369 21.77 6.78 -2.25
C LEU A 369 22.53 6.15 -1.08
N LYS A 370 23.29 5.08 -1.31
CA LYS A 370 24.15 4.46 -0.28
C LYS A 370 25.27 5.39 0.21
N ALA A 371 25.69 6.36 -0.61
CA ALA A 371 26.64 7.40 -0.21
C ALA A 371 25.96 8.72 0.20
N TYR A 372 24.84 9.09 -0.44
CA TYR A 372 24.08 10.31 -0.20
C TYR A 372 22.58 10.00 -0.02
N PRO A 373 22.13 9.54 1.17
CA PRO A 373 20.76 9.05 1.39
C PRO A 373 19.65 10.08 1.14
N ASN A 374 19.99 11.37 1.21
CA ASN A 374 19.06 12.49 1.04
C ASN A 374 19.21 13.18 -0.33
N ASN A 375 19.79 12.53 -1.35
CA ASN A 375 19.83 13.10 -2.70
C ASN A 375 18.44 13.06 -3.36
N TYR A 376 17.73 14.19 -3.28
CA TYR A 376 16.42 14.45 -3.89
C TYR A 376 16.29 13.95 -5.34
N GLU A 377 17.20 14.33 -6.25
CA GLU A 377 17.11 13.96 -7.66
C GLU A 377 17.18 12.44 -7.84
N THR A 378 18.03 11.78 -7.06
CA THR A 378 18.18 10.32 -7.10
C THR A 378 16.97 9.61 -6.50
N MET A 379 16.40 10.12 -5.41
CA MET A 379 15.18 9.56 -4.81
C MET A 379 13.96 9.71 -5.73
N LYS A 380 13.83 10.85 -6.44
CA LYS A 380 12.79 11.07 -7.44
C LYS A 380 12.92 10.09 -8.61
N ILE A 381 14.09 10.03 -9.25
CA ILE A 381 14.31 9.14 -10.40
C ILE A 381 14.16 7.65 -10.01
N LEU A 382 14.65 7.24 -8.85
CA LEU A 382 14.48 5.86 -8.37
C LEU A 382 13.02 5.55 -8.01
N GLY A 383 12.30 6.52 -7.43
CA GLY A 383 10.85 6.44 -7.20
C GLY A 383 10.08 6.22 -8.50
N SER A 384 10.33 7.05 -9.51
CA SER A 384 9.78 6.94 -10.87
C SER A 384 10.04 5.56 -11.51
N LEU A 385 11.29 5.07 -11.43
CA LEU A 385 11.68 3.77 -11.99
C LEU A 385 10.97 2.59 -11.30
N TYR A 386 10.86 2.62 -9.98
CA TYR A 386 10.20 1.58 -9.19
C TYR A 386 8.66 1.67 -9.22
N ALA A 387 8.07 2.86 -9.36
CA ALA A 387 6.64 3.04 -9.65
C ALA A 387 6.24 2.31 -10.93
N ALA A 388 7.11 2.34 -11.94
CA ALA A 388 6.95 1.68 -13.23
C ALA A 388 7.46 0.23 -13.26
N SER A 389 7.60 -0.43 -12.10
CA SER A 389 7.84 -1.87 -11.95
C SER A 389 6.59 -2.57 -11.40
N ASP A 390 6.49 -3.90 -11.55
CA ASP A 390 5.34 -4.67 -11.05
C ASP A 390 5.60 -5.37 -9.70
N ASP A 391 6.82 -5.29 -9.18
CA ASP A 391 7.18 -5.80 -7.86
C ASP A 391 6.62 -4.90 -6.75
N GLN A 392 5.74 -5.44 -5.91
CA GLN A 392 5.14 -4.68 -4.81
C GLN A 392 6.20 -4.10 -3.83
N GLU A 393 7.26 -4.85 -3.53
CA GLU A 393 8.34 -4.39 -2.66
C GLU A 393 9.05 -3.14 -3.21
N LYS A 394 9.30 -3.10 -4.53
CA LYS A 394 9.88 -1.93 -5.20
C LYS A 394 8.92 -0.73 -5.15
N ARG A 395 7.61 -0.96 -5.33
CA ARG A 395 6.59 0.10 -5.20
C ARG A 395 6.47 0.66 -3.78
N ASP A 396 6.62 -0.16 -2.75
CA ASP A 396 6.63 0.31 -1.37
C ASP A 396 7.91 1.10 -1.04
N ILE A 397 9.06 0.70 -1.59
CA ILE A 397 10.30 1.50 -1.56
C ILE A 397 10.12 2.84 -2.32
N ALA A 398 9.48 2.82 -3.49
CA ALA A 398 9.17 4.02 -4.27
C ALA A 398 8.27 5.00 -3.50
N LYS A 399 7.20 4.49 -2.88
CA LYS A 399 6.29 5.23 -1.99
C LYS A 399 7.03 5.83 -0.79
N GLY A 400 8.04 5.12 -0.25
CA GLY A 400 8.95 5.63 0.79
C GLY A 400 9.89 6.74 0.32
N HIS A 401 10.42 6.67 -0.90
CA HIS A 401 11.26 7.71 -1.48
C HIS A 401 10.45 8.95 -1.88
N LEU A 402 9.34 8.79 -2.60
CA LEU A 402 8.54 9.91 -3.10
C LEU A 402 7.90 10.71 -1.97
N LYS A 403 7.53 10.07 -0.84
CA LYS A 403 7.13 10.81 0.37
C LYS A 403 8.23 11.74 0.88
N LYS A 404 9.48 11.25 1.01
CA LYS A 404 10.63 12.07 1.41
C LYS A 404 10.93 13.19 0.41
N VAL A 405 10.72 12.94 -0.88
CA VAL A 405 10.84 13.96 -1.95
C VAL A 405 9.80 15.07 -1.74
N THR A 406 8.53 14.72 -1.52
CA THR A 406 7.46 15.69 -1.23
C THR A 406 7.60 16.41 0.13
N GLU A 407 8.25 15.79 1.11
CA GLU A 407 8.60 16.41 2.40
C GLU A 407 9.73 17.44 2.26
N GLN A 408 10.72 17.18 1.40
CA GLN A 408 11.86 18.07 1.17
C GLN A 408 11.51 19.23 0.23
N TYR A 409 10.74 18.97 -0.83
CA TYR A 409 10.32 19.96 -1.82
C TYR A 409 8.82 19.83 -2.10
N PRO A 410 7.96 20.43 -1.25
CA PRO A 410 6.50 20.40 -1.41
C PRO A 410 5.98 21.01 -2.71
N ASP A 411 6.83 21.75 -3.43
CA ASP A 411 6.50 22.48 -4.67
C ASP A 411 6.69 21.65 -5.95
N ASP A 412 7.30 20.45 -5.88
CA ASP A 412 7.52 19.61 -7.06
C ASP A 412 6.25 18.87 -7.49
N VAL A 413 5.55 19.45 -8.47
CA VAL A 413 4.32 18.90 -9.07
C VAL A 413 4.53 17.47 -9.58
N GLU A 414 5.70 17.16 -10.17
CA GLU A 414 5.96 15.83 -10.73
C GLU A 414 6.04 14.76 -9.63
N ALA A 415 6.70 15.06 -8.50
CA ALA A 415 6.77 14.13 -7.37
C ALA A 415 5.39 13.82 -6.77
N TRP A 416 4.50 14.82 -6.70
CA TRP A 416 3.11 14.60 -6.28
C TRP A 416 2.33 13.73 -7.27
N ILE A 417 2.52 13.90 -8.57
CA ILE A 417 1.90 13.06 -9.62
C ILE A 417 2.42 11.62 -9.55
N GLU A 418 3.74 11.42 -9.46
CA GLU A 418 4.34 10.08 -9.35
C GLU A 418 3.92 9.37 -8.05
N LEU A 419 3.83 10.11 -6.93
CA LEU A 419 3.30 9.60 -5.68
C LEU A 419 1.82 9.19 -5.82
N ALA A 420 1.00 10.02 -6.45
CA ALA A 420 -0.42 9.72 -6.66
C ALA A 420 -0.62 8.43 -7.48
N GLN A 421 0.13 8.25 -8.57
CA GLN A 421 0.07 7.06 -9.44
C GLN A 421 0.36 5.73 -8.70
N ILE A 422 1.26 5.73 -7.71
CA ILE A 422 1.50 4.54 -6.85
C ILE A 422 0.34 4.33 -5.87
N LEU A 423 -0.25 5.42 -5.37
CA LEU A 423 -1.36 5.37 -4.42
C LEU A 423 -2.66 4.89 -5.08
N GLU A 424 -2.88 5.11 -6.38
CA GLU A 424 -4.10 4.69 -7.11
C GLU A 424 -4.50 3.21 -6.95
N GLN A 425 -3.54 2.32 -6.66
CA GLN A 425 -3.77 0.89 -6.43
C GLN A 425 -3.81 0.48 -4.95
N THR A 426 -3.37 1.34 -4.02
CA THR A 426 -3.20 0.99 -2.59
C THR A 426 -3.99 1.87 -1.62
N ASP A 427 -4.28 3.11 -1.99
CA ASP A 427 -4.88 4.14 -1.16
C ASP A 427 -5.49 5.25 -2.05
N ILE A 428 -6.77 5.08 -2.38
CA ILE A 428 -7.53 6.01 -3.25
C ILE A 428 -7.61 7.43 -2.64
N GLN A 429 -7.68 7.54 -1.31
CA GLN A 429 -7.76 8.84 -0.63
C GLN A 429 -6.40 9.54 -0.63
N GLY A 430 -5.33 8.79 -0.38
CA GLY A 430 -3.96 9.25 -0.57
C GLY A 430 -3.72 9.77 -1.99
N ALA A 431 -4.13 9.01 -3.01
CA ALA A 431 -4.02 9.42 -4.43
C ALA A 431 -4.77 10.73 -4.72
N LEU A 432 -6.01 10.86 -4.25
CA LEU A 432 -6.80 12.10 -4.38
C LEU A 432 -6.14 13.28 -3.67
N SER A 433 -5.59 13.10 -2.47
CA SER A 433 -4.89 14.18 -1.77
C SER A 433 -3.64 14.67 -2.52
N ALA A 434 -2.88 13.76 -3.14
CA ALA A 434 -1.67 14.05 -3.90
C ALA A 434 -1.98 14.71 -5.27
N TYR A 435 -3.02 14.26 -5.97
CA TYR A 435 -3.51 14.97 -7.16
C TYR A 435 -4.11 16.34 -6.80
N GLY A 436 -4.75 16.48 -5.64
CA GLY A 436 -5.27 17.75 -5.14
C GLY A 436 -4.17 18.77 -4.83
N THR A 437 -3.08 18.36 -4.19
CA THR A 437 -1.91 19.23 -3.97
C THR A 437 -1.24 19.61 -5.29
N ALA A 438 -1.01 18.65 -6.20
CA ALA A 438 -0.46 18.91 -7.54
C ALA A 438 -1.31 19.94 -8.32
N THR A 439 -2.63 19.74 -8.33
CA THR A 439 -3.60 20.63 -8.99
C THR A 439 -3.54 22.05 -8.43
N ARG A 440 -3.47 22.19 -7.10
CA ARG A 440 -3.34 23.50 -6.44
C ARG A 440 -2.03 24.19 -6.79
N ILE A 441 -0.89 23.46 -6.80
CA ILE A 441 0.42 24.05 -7.12
C ILE A 441 0.46 24.57 -8.56
N LEU A 442 -0.13 23.83 -9.52
CA LEU A 442 -0.26 24.28 -10.91
C LEU A 442 -1.04 25.59 -11.02
N GLN A 443 -2.16 25.71 -10.30
CA GLN A 443 -3.02 26.90 -10.31
C GLN A 443 -2.39 28.10 -9.56
N GLU A 444 -1.82 27.88 -8.37
CA GLU A 444 -1.31 28.94 -7.49
C GLU A 444 0.09 29.45 -7.87
N LYS A 445 0.99 28.56 -8.33
CA LYS A 445 2.42 28.90 -8.54
C LYS A 445 2.83 28.95 -10.01
N VAL A 446 2.30 28.06 -10.84
CA VAL A 446 2.61 28.04 -12.30
C VAL A 446 1.60 28.89 -13.08
N GLN A 447 0.43 29.17 -12.49
CA GLN A 447 -0.70 29.87 -13.11
C GLN A 447 -1.12 29.23 -14.45
N ALA A 448 -0.96 27.91 -14.55
CA ALA A 448 -1.26 27.11 -15.74
C ALA A 448 -2.56 26.31 -15.55
N ASP A 449 -3.27 26.10 -16.66
CA ASP A 449 -4.43 25.21 -16.70
C ASP A 449 -4.04 23.77 -16.34
N VAL A 450 -4.95 23.05 -15.68
CA VAL A 450 -4.71 21.68 -15.22
C VAL A 450 -4.75 20.72 -16.43
N PRO A 451 -3.72 19.90 -16.67
CA PRO A 451 -3.72 18.92 -17.76
C PRO A 451 -4.92 17.96 -17.72
N PRO A 452 -5.51 17.60 -18.87
CA PRO A 452 -6.71 16.76 -18.93
C PRO A 452 -6.48 15.36 -18.34
N GLU A 453 -5.26 14.82 -18.44
CA GLU A 453 -4.90 13.53 -17.81
C GLU A 453 -5.11 13.52 -16.28
N ILE A 454 -4.74 14.61 -15.59
CA ILE A 454 -4.90 14.73 -14.14
C ILE A 454 -6.39 14.84 -13.79
N LEU A 455 -7.16 15.62 -14.56
CA LEU A 455 -8.61 15.74 -14.40
C LEU A 455 -9.33 14.41 -14.65
N ASN A 456 -8.93 13.64 -15.68
CA ASN A 456 -9.45 12.29 -15.93
C ASN A 456 -9.12 11.33 -14.77
N ASN A 457 -7.89 11.35 -14.24
CA ASN A 457 -7.50 10.47 -13.14
C ASN A 457 -8.21 10.84 -11.83
N LEU A 458 -8.38 12.14 -11.53
CA LEU A 458 -9.25 12.62 -10.44
C LEU A 458 -10.68 12.13 -10.61
N GLY A 459 -11.27 12.26 -11.81
CA GLY A 459 -12.60 11.76 -12.13
C GLY A 459 -12.74 10.26 -11.89
N ALA A 460 -11.76 9.47 -12.34
CA ALA A 460 -11.74 8.02 -12.15
C ALA A 460 -11.60 7.59 -10.67
N LEU A 461 -10.87 8.36 -9.86
CA LEU A 461 -10.75 8.12 -8.43
C LEU A 461 -12.03 8.53 -7.67
N HIS A 462 -12.66 9.65 -8.02
CA HIS A 462 -13.97 10.03 -7.47
C HIS A 462 -15.07 9.04 -7.87
N PHE A 463 -15.05 8.50 -9.09
CA PHE A 463 -15.93 7.43 -9.56
C PHE A 463 -15.81 6.18 -8.67
N ARG A 464 -14.59 5.70 -8.40
CA ARG A 464 -14.34 4.55 -7.49
C ARG A 464 -14.79 4.77 -6.03
N LEU A 465 -15.09 5.99 -5.62
CA LEU A 465 -15.63 6.33 -4.30
C LEU A 465 -17.16 6.52 -4.29
N GLY A 466 -17.84 6.38 -5.43
CA GLY A 466 -19.26 6.69 -5.57
C GLY A 466 -19.60 8.18 -5.54
N ASN A 467 -18.60 9.06 -5.70
CA ASN A 467 -18.81 10.52 -5.79
C ASN A 467 -19.14 10.93 -7.23
N LEU A 468 -20.19 10.36 -7.84
CA LEU A 468 -20.45 10.49 -9.28
C LEU A 468 -20.69 11.94 -9.69
N GLY A 469 -21.36 12.73 -8.84
CA GLY A 469 -21.58 14.16 -9.07
C GLY A 469 -20.30 14.99 -9.25
N GLU A 470 -19.20 14.67 -8.55
CA GLU A 470 -17.90 15.34 -8.75
C GLU A 470 -17.11 14.71 -9.90
N ALA A 471 -17.12 13.37 -10.03
CA ALA A 471 -16.47 12.68 -11.13
C ALA A 471 -17.00 13.15 -12.51
N LYS A 472 -18.31 13.39 -12.63
CA LYS A 472 -18.96 13.94 -13.83
C LYS A 472 -18.40 15.32 -14.19
N LYS A 473 -18.15 16.20 -13.20
CA LYS A 473 -17.51 17.51 -13.44
C LYS A 473 -16.08 17.36 -13.93
N TYR A 474 -15.28 16.51 -13.29
CA TYR A 474 -13.88 16.29 -13.67
C TYR A 474 -13.73 15.69 -15.07
N PHE A 475 -14.58 14.72 -15.45
CA PHE A 475 -14.58 14.18 -16.81
C PHE A 475 -15.02 15.21 -17.86
N LEU A 476 -16.05 16.02 -17.59
CA LEU A 476 -16.45 17.09 -18.50
C LEU A 476 -15.35 18.16 -18.65
N ALA A 477 -14.74 18.59 -17.54
CA ALA A 477 -13.62 19.53 -17.57
C ALA A 477 -12.40 18.98 -18.33
N SER A 478 -12.09 17.68 -18.17
CA SER A 478 -11.06 16.98 -18.96
C SER A 478 -11.39 16.98 -20.46
N LEU A 479 -12.63 16.66 -20.85
CA LEU A 479 -13.04 16.68 -22.26
C LEU A 479 -12.96 18.07 -22.88
N ASP A 480 -13.40 19.10 -22.17
CA ASP A 480 -13.39 20.46 -22.69
C ASP A 480 -11.97 21.04 -22.72
N ARG A 481 -11.09 20.65 -21.78
CA ARG A 481 -9.65 20.93 -21.84
C ARG A 481 -8.99 20.24 -23.03
N ALA A 482 -9.20 18.93 -23.21
CA ALA A 482 -8.61 18.17 -24.32
C ALA A 482 -9.04 18.70 -25.70
N LYS A 483 -10.30 19.14 -25.85
CA LYS A 483 -10.76 19.82 -27.08
C LYS A 483 -10.07 21.16 -27.30
N ALA A 484 -9.89 21.96 -26.25
CA ALA A 484 -9.21 23.26 -26.34
C ALA A 484 -7.70 23.12 -26.66
N GLU A 485 -7.05 22.05 -26.20
CA GLU A 485 -5.65 21.77 -26.56
C GLU A 485 -5.49 21.01 -27.89
N GLY A 486 -6.57 20.43 -28.43
CA GLY A 486 -6.59 19.69 -29.70
C GLY A 486 -6.05 20.47 -30.90
N GLU A 487 -6.14 21.81 -30.89
CA GLU A 487 -5.51 22.69 -31.89
C GLU A 487 -3.97 22.56 -31.95
N HIS A 488 -3.33 22.04 -30.90
CA HIS A 488 -1.87 21.92 -30.77
C HIS A 488 -1.33 20.50 -31.05
N ASP A 489 -2.15 19.46 -30.88
CA ASP A 489 -1.74 18.05 -30.99
C ASP A 489 -2.97 17.11 -31.10
N GLU A 490 -3.66 17.18 -32.25
CA GLU A 490 -4.93 16.49 -32.47
C GLU A 490 -4.88 15.00 -32.11
N HIS A 491 -3.81 14.29 -32.49
CA HIS A 491 -3.69 12.84 -32.23
C HIS A 491 -3.52 12.52 -30.74
N TYR A 492 -2.70 13.30 -30.01
CA TYR A 492 -2.48 13.09 -28.57
C TYR A 492 -3.74 13.40 -27.77
N TYR A 493 -4.38 14.55 -28.03
CA TYR A 493 -5.56 14.96 -27.26
C TYR A 493 -6.82 14.18 -27.64
N ASN A 494 -6.95 13.68 -28.87
CA ASN A 494 -8.04 12.77 -29.20
C ASN A 494 -7.95 11.46 -28.39
N ALA A 495 -6.76 10.87 -28.23
CA ALA A 495 -6.60 9.68 -27.38
C ALA A 495 -7.06 9.92 -25.93
N ILE A 496 -6.74 11.08 -25.35
CA ILE A 496 -7.20 11.48 -24.00
C ILE A 496 -8.72 11.73 -23.98
N SER A 497 -9.27 12.36 -25.03
CA SER A 497 -10.71 12.58 -25.21
C SER A 497 -11.50 11.28 -25.27
N VAL A 498 -11.01 10.27 -26.00
CA VAL A 498 -11.61 8.93 -26.10
C VAL A 498 -11.62 8.22 -24.75
N THR A 499 -10.48 8.18 -24.05
CA THR A 499 -10.38 7.59 -22.70
C THR A 499 -11.32 8.30 -21.71
N THR A 500 -11.37 9.63 -21.73
CA THR A 500 -12.27 10.40 -20.86
C THR A 500 -13.74 10.18 -21.22
N SER A 501 -14.07 10.06 -22.51
CA SER A 501 -15.42 9.76 -22.99
C SER A 501 -15.89 8.36 -22.58
N TYR A 502 -14.99 7.37 -22.58
CA TYR A 502 -15.26 6.02 -22.09
C TYR A 502 -15.51 6.02 -20.57
N ASN A 503 -14.68 6.72 -19.80
CA ASN A 503 -14.86 6.86 -18.36
C ASN A 503 -16.15 7.63 -18.00
N LEU A 504 -16.52 8.63 -18.80
CA LEU A 504 -17.79 9.34 -18.66
C LEU A 504 -18.99 8.45 -19.03
N ALA A 505 -18.88 7.59 -20.04
CA ALA A 505 -19.91 6.61 -20.38
C ALA A 505 -20.10 5.54 -19.27
N ARG A 506 -19.00 5.03 -18.68
CA ARG A 506 -19.02 4.19 -17.47
C ARG A 506 -19.75 4.88 -16.31
N LEU A 507 -19.53 6.18 -16.12
CA LEU A 507 -20.21 6.97 -15.09
C LEU A 507 -21.70 7.14 -15.38
N TYR A 508 -22.11 7.46 -16.61
CA TYR A 508 -23.53 7.52 -16.99
C TYR A 508 -24.25 6.17 -16.83
N GLU A 509 -23.56 5.06 -17.12
CA GLU A 509 -24.07 3.70 -16.90
C GLU A 509 -24.33 3.43 -15.41
N ALA A 510 -23.42 3.85 -14.53
CA ALA A 510 -23.58 3.73 -13.07
C ALA A 510 -24.64 4.68 -12.49
N MET A 511 -24.79 5.89 -13.06
CA MET A 511 -25.90 6.82 -12.76
C MET A 511 -27.28 6.33 -13.26
N CYS A 512 -27.37 5.15 -13.88
CA CYS A 512 -28.56 4.64 -14.58
C CYS A 512 -29.04 5.51 -15.77
N GLU A 513 -28.23 6.46 -16.23
CA GLU A 513 -28.47 7.30 -17.43
C GLU A 513 -28.09 6.53 -18.72
N PHE A 514 -28.59 5.29 -18.85
CA PHE A 514 -28.15 4.31 -19.86
C PHE A 514 -28.23 4.80 -21.31
N HIS A 515 -29.12 5.76 -21.64
CA HIS A 515 -29.24 6.31 -22.98
C HIS A 515 -28.04 7.18 -23.39
N GLU A 516 -27.53 8.01 -22.48
CA GLU A 516 -26.33 8.83 -22.74
C GLU A 516 -25.05 7.99 -22.71
N ALA A 517 -24.99 6.96 -21.85
CA ALA A 517 -23.92 5.95 -21.87
C ALA A 517 -23.86 5.22 -23.22
N GLU A 518 -25.00 4.67 -23.68
CA GLU A 518 -25.11 3.96 -24.96
C GLU A 518 -24.74 4.85 -26.16
N LYS A 519 -25.15 6.12 -26.13
CA LYS A 519 -24.81 7.15 -27.12
C LYS A 519 -23.32 7.48 -27.13
N LEU A 520 -22.66 7.60 -25.97
CA LEU A 520 -21.21 7.84 -25.88
C LEU A 520 -20.40 6.64 -26.37
N TYR A 521 -20.70 5.42 -25.93
CA TYR A 521 -20.03 4.22 -26.45
C TYR A 521 -20.22 4.09 -27.98
N LYS A 522 -21.43 4.35 -28.50
CA LYS A 522 -21.69 4.34 -29.95
C LYS A 522 -21.03 5.49 -30.70
N ASN A 523 -20.69 6.61 -30.06
CA ASN A 523 -19.87 7.66 -30.67
C ASN A 523 -18.40 7.19 -30.77
N ILE A 524 -17.83 6.68 -29.66
CA ILE A 524 -16.46 6.15 -29.63
C ILE A 524 -16.27 5.06 -30.70
N LEU A 525 -17.25 4.17 -30.88
CA LEU A 525 -17.16 3.11 -31.90
C LEU A 525 -17.29 3.59 -33.36
N ARG A 526 -17.76 4.81 -33.63
CA ARG A 526 -17.71 5.39 -34.99
C ARG A 526 -16.31 5.91 -35.34
N GLU A 527 -15.61 6.45 -34.35
CA GLU A 527 -14.27 7.03 -34.49
C GLU A 527 -13.19 5.94 -34.36
N HIS A 528 -13.42 4.96 -33.47
CA HIS A 528 -12.50 3.87 -33.15
C HIS A 528 -13.23 2.50 -33.10
N PRO A 529 -13.56 1.91 -34.27
CA PRO A 529 -14.23 0.59 -34.35
C PRO A 529 -13.48 -0.57 -33.70
N ASN A 530 -12.19 -0.41 -33.40
CA ASN A 530 -11.37 -1.46 -32.77
C ASN A 530 -11.41 -1.43 -31.22
N TYR A 531 -12.18 -0.52 -30.60
CA TYR A 531 -12.20 -0.33 -29.15
C TYR A 531 -13.08 -1.37 -28.43
N VAL A 532 -12.51 -2.56 -28.20
CA VAL A 532 -13.22 -3.76 -27.72
C VAL A 532 -14.08 -3.51 -26.47
N ASP A 533 -13.58 -2.75 -25.48
CA ASP A 533 -14.30 -2.49 -24.24
C ASP A 533 -15.68 -1.85 -24.46
N CYS A 534 -15.84 -0.98 -25.46
CA CYS A 534 -17.14 -0.35 -25.76
C CYS A 534 -18.18 -1.40 -26.20
N TYR A 535 -17.78 -2.41 -26.97
CA TYR A 535 -18.66 -3.53 -27.32
C TYR A 535 -19.03 -4.37 -26.09
N LEU A 536 -18.07 -4.62 -25.18
CA LEU A 536 -18.33 -5.36 -23.95
C LEU A 536 -19.29 -4.60 -23.01
N ARG A 537 -19.21 -3.26 -22.96
CA ARG A 537 -20.16 -2.41 -22.21
C ARG A 537 -21.55 -2.35 -22.82
N LEU A 538 -21.65 -2.20 -24.14
CA LEU A 538 -22.94 -2.29 -24.85
C LEU A 538 -23.60 -3.66 -24.63
N GLY A 539 -22.82 -4.75 -24.70
CA GLY A 539 -23.30 -6.10 -24.42
C GLY A 539 -23.72 -6.33 -22.96
N ALA A 540 -23.00 -5.77 -21.99
CA ALA A 540 -23.37 -5.80 -20.57
C ALA A 540 -24.68 -5.05 -20.31
N MET A 541 -24.81 -3.81 -20.80
CA MET A 541 -26.07 -3.06 -20.68
C MET A 541 -27.25 -3.76 -21.37
N ALA A 542 -27.03 -4.39 -22.52
CA ALA A 542 -28.07 -5.20 -23.20
C ALA A 542 -28.48 -6.43 -22.37
N ARG A 543 -27.51 -7.11 -21.73
CA ARG A 543 -27.76 -8.24 -20.80
C ARG A 543 -28.60 -7.79 -19.61
N ASP A 544 -28.30 -6.62 -19.04
CA ASP A 544 -28.93 -6.13 -17.82
C ASP A 544 -30.31 -5.50 -18.07
N LYS A 545 -30.57 -5.01 -19.29
CA LYS A 545 -31.91 -4.76 -19.83
C LYS A 545 -32.71 -6.07 -20.07
N GLY A 546 -32.10 -7.24 -19.91
CA GLY A 546 -32.70 -8.56 -20.17
C GLY A 546 -32.65 -9.02 -21.65
N ASN A 547 -32.05 -8.24 -22.56
CA ASN A 547 -31.96 -8.59 -23.98
C ASN A 547 -30.77 -9.52 -24.27
N PHE A 548 -30.90 -10.78 -23.88
CA PHE A 548 -29.86 -11.80 -24.03
C PHE A 548 -29.47 -12.14 -25.48
N TYR A 549 -30.18 -11.64 -26.49
CA TYR A 549 -29.83 -11.82 -27.90
C TYR A 549 -28.87 -10.72 -28.35
N GLU A 550 -29.28 -9.45 -28.22
CA GLU A 550 -28.43 -8.28 -28.48
C GLU A 550 -27.12 -8.34 -27.68
N ALA A 551 -27.18 -8.72 -26.40
CA ALA A 551 -25.98 -8.96 -25.58
C ALA A 551 -25.05 -10.01 -26.19
N SER A 552 -25.61 -11.11 -26.72
CA SER A 552 -24.83 -12.16 -27.38
C SER A 552 -24.19 -11.69 -28.68
N ASP A 553 -24.76 -10.70 -29.36
CA ASP A 553 -24.28 -10.23 -30.66
C ASP A 553 -23.18 -9.16 -30.47
N TRP A 554 -23.35 -8.21 -29.54
CA TRP A 554 -22.26 -7.30 -29.15
C TRP A 554 -21.01 -8.05 -28.67
N PHE A 555 -21.15 -9.13 -27.89
CA PHE A 555 -20.01 -9.96 -27.49
C PHE A 555 -19.39 -10.78 -28.65
N LYS A 556 -20.15 -11.10 -29.71
CA LYS A 556 -19.58 -11.71 -30.93
C LYS A 556 -18.79 -10.68 -31.74
N GLU A 557 -19.28 -9.45 -31.86
CA GLU A 557 -18.57 -8.37 -32.56
C GLU A 557 -17.22 -8.06 -31.90
N ALA A 558 -17.19 -7.99 -30.56
CA ALA A 558 -15.94 -7.92 -29.79
C ALA A 558 -14.94 -9.05 -30.15
N LEU A 559 -15.43 -10.28 -30.33
CA LEU A 559 -14.63 -11.43 -30.75
C LEU A 559 -14.26 -11.45 -32.24
N GLN A 560 -14.94 -10.71 -33.13
CA GLN A 560 -14.46 -10.54 -34.51
C GLN A 560 -13.20 -9.67 -34.56
N ILE A 561 -13.11 -8.66 -33.67
CA ILE A 561 -11.95 -7.78 -33.53
C ILE A 561 -10.80 -8.53 -32.84
N ASN A 562 -11.07 -9.23 -31.74
CA ASN A 562 -10.08 -10.02 -31.02
C ASN A 562 -10.65 -11.39 -30.62
N GLN A 563 -10.40 -12.41 -31.44
CA GLN A 563 -10.94 -13.77 -31.29
C GLN A 563 -10.53 -14.50 -30.00
N ASP A 564 -9.50 -14.02 -29.32
CA ASP A 564 -8.93 -14.66 -28.13
C ASP A 564 -9.00 -13.76 -26.88
N HIS A 565 -9.83 -12.71 -26.90
CA HIS A 565 -10.06 -11.83 -25.75
C HIS A 565 -10.72 -12.58 -24.56
N PRO A 566 -10.07 -12.71 -23.39
CA PRO A 566 -10.58 -13.52 -22.28
C PRO A 566 -11.92 -13.03 -21.74
N ASP A 567 -12.07 -11.71 -21.54
CA ASP A 567 -13.29 -11.13 -20.98
C ASP A 567 -14.51 -11.32 -21.89
N ALA A 568 -14.34 -11.25 -23.21
CA ALA A 568 -15.42 -11.50 -24.16
C ALA A 568 -15.90 -12.96 -24.10
N TRP A 569 -14.97 -13.91 -24.04
CA TRP A 569 -15.31 -15.33 -23.83
C TRP A 569 -15.95 -15.58 -22.46
N SER A 570 -15.50 -14.91 -21.41
CA SER A 570 -16.06 -15.00 -20.05
C SER A 570 -17.47 -14.42 -19.97
N LEU A 571 -17.73 -13.28 -20.62
CA LEU A 571 -19.06 -12.66 -20.69
C LEU A 571 -20.06 -13.52 -21.47
N ILE A 572 -19.64 -14.16 -22.57
CA ILE A 572 -20.45 -15.17 -23.27
C ILE A 572 -20.66 -16.42 -22.40
N GLY A 573 -19.63 -16.86 -21.67
CA GLY A 573 -19.74 -17.94 -20.68
C GLY A 573 -20.84 -17.63 -19.65
N ASN A 574 -20.76 -16.47 -19.00
CA ASN A 574 -21.75 -15.97 -18.06
C ASN A 574 -23.16 -15.84 -18.66
N LEU A 575 -23.27 -15.42 -19.93
CA LEU A 575 -24.55 -15.35 -20.64
C LEU A 575 -25.20 -16.74 -20.82
N HIS A 576 -24.40 -17.78 -21.06
CA HIS A 576 -24.88 -19.17 -21.04
C HIS A 576 -25.26 -19.62 -19.61
N LEU A 577 -24.49 -19.26 -18.57
CA LEU A 577 -24.84 -19.58 -17.17
C LEU A 577 -26.16 -18.93 -16.73
N ALA A 578 -26.43 -17.69 -17.14
CA ALA A 578 -27.69 -17.00 -16.89
C ALA A 578 -28.90 -17.69 -17.55
N LYS A 579 -28.69 -18.35 -18.71
CA LYS A 579 -29.67 -19.21 -19.38
C LYS A 579 -29.74 -20.64 -18.84
N GLN A 580 -28.94 -20.98 -17.81
CA GLN A 580 -28.77 -22.33 -17.26
C GLN A 580 -28.18 -23.34 -18.27
N GLU A 581 -27.49 -22.84 -19.31
CA GLU A 581 -26.83 -23.61 -20.36
C GLU A 581 -25.39 -24.02 -19.93
N TRP A 582 -25.31 -24.87 -18.90
CA TRP A 582 -24.04 -25.25 -18.24
C TRP A 582 -22.96 -25.78 -19.21
N GLY A 583 -23.36 -26.65 -20.16
CA GLY A 583 -22.43 -27.28 -21.11
C GLY A 583 -21.80 -26.30 -22.12
N PRO A 584 -22.60 -25.44 -22.81
CA PRO A 584 -22.07 -24.33 -23.59
C PRO A 584 -21.18 -23.39 -22.78
N GLY A 585 -21.57 -23.01 -21.55
CA GLY A 585 -20.78 -22.14 -20.67
C GLY A 585 -19.42 -22.75 -20.30
N GLN A 586 -19.40 -24.01 -19.84
CA GLN A 586 -18.18 -24.77 -19.54
C GLN A 586 -17.19 -24.73 -20.71
N LYS A 587 -17.66 -24.95 -21.94
CA LYS A 587 -16.82 -24.93 -23.15
C LYS A 587 -16.22 -23.56 -23.48
N LYS A 588 -16.78 -22.44 -22.98
CA LYS A 588 -16.18 -21.11 -23.14
C LYS A 588 -15.01 -20.91 -22.18
N PHE A 589 -15.23 -21.15 -20.88
CA PHE A 589 -14.16 -21.05 -19.88
C PHE A 589 -13.01 -22.02 -20.14
N GLU A 590 -13.32 -23.26 -20.58
CA GLU A 590 -12.30 -24.21 -21.04
C GLU A 590 -11.50 -23.74 -22.26
N ARG A 591 -12.00 -22.83 -23.12
CA ARG A 591 -11.22 -22.28 -24.24
C ARG A 591 -10.15 -21.32 -23.73
N ILE A 592 -10.51 -20.44 -22.79
CA ILE A 592 -9.59 -19.46 -22.17
C ILE A 592 -8.45 -20.19 -21.46
N LEU A 593 -8.77 -21.24 -20.69
CA LEU A 593 -7.78 -22.03 -19.95
C LEU A 593 -6.92 -22.97 -20.82
N LYS A 594 -7.19 -23.10 -22.12
CA LYS A 594 -6.37 -23.86 -23.09
C LYS A 594 -5.28 -23.03 -23.75
N GLN A 595 -5.33 -21.71 -23.65
CA GLN A 595 -4.29 -20.81 -24.16
C GLN A 595 -3.15 -20.69 -23.11
N PRO A 596 -1.86 -20.82 -23.48
CA PRO A 596 -0.76 -20.77 -22.52
C PRO A 596 -0.67 -19.47 -21.72
N SER A 597 -1.04 -18.34 -22.34
CA SER A 597 -1.05 -17.00 -21.74
C SER A 597 -2.07 -16.83 -20.60
N THR A 598 -3.15 -17.60 -20.62
CA THR A 598 -4.31 -17.46 -19.71
C THR A 598 -4.66 -18.76 -18.99
N GLN A 599 -3.76 -19.75 -19.02
CA GLN A 599 -3.93 -21.05 -18.36
C GLN A 599 -4.18 -20.92 -16.83
N ASN A 600 -3.66 -19.86 -16.22
CA ASN A 600 -3.84 -19.53 -14.81
C ASN A 600 -4.85 -18.37 -14.57
N ASP A 601 -5.75 -18.09 -15.52
CA ASP A 601 -6.80 -17.08 -15.30
C ASP A 601 -7.73 -17.50 -14.16
N THR A 602 -7.56 -16.81 -13.02
CA THR A 602 -8.37 -16.94 -11.82
C THR A 602 -9.87 -16.80 -12.09
N TYR A 603 -10.30 -15.91 -13.00
CA TYR A 603 -11.73 -15.74 -13.27
C TYR A 603 -12.33 -16.95 -13.96
N SER A 604 -11.74 -17.40 -15.07
CA SER A 604 -12.20 -18.59 -15.80
C SER A 604 -12.10 -19.87 -14.98
N MET A 605 -11.09 -19.99 -14.12
CA MET A 605 -10.99 -21.11 -13.16
C MET A 605 -12.13 -21.07 -12.13
N LEU A 606 -12.39 -19.92 -11.50
CA LEU A 606 -13.50 -19.75 -10.55
C LEU A 606 -14.85 -20.04 -11.21
N ALA A 607 -15.08 -19.48 -12.40
CA ALA A 607 -16.29 -19.69 -13.17
C ALA A 607 -16.49 -21.17 -13.52
N LEU A 608 -15.45 -21.87 -14.00
CA LEU A 608 -15.50 -23.31 -14.27
C LEU A 608 -15.79 -24.13 -12.99
N GLY A 609 -15.19 -23.77 -11.85
CA GLY A 609 -15.52 -24.36 -10.54
C GLY A 609 -17.00 -24.15 -10.17
N ASN A 610 -17.52 -22.95 -10.40
CA ASN A 610 -18.93 -22.61 -10.17
C ASN A 610 -19.87 -23.40 -11.09
N VAL A 611 -19.52 -23.65 -12.36
CA VAL A 611 -20.32 -24.54 -13.24
C VAL A 611 -20.41 -25.94 -12.66
N TRP A 612 -19.29 -26.53 -12.23
CA TRP A 612 -19.30 -27.86 -11.60
C TRP A 612 -20.15 -27.88 -10.33
N LEU A 613 -20.05 -26.84 -9.49
CA LEU A 613 -20.88 -26.67 -8.29
C LEU A 613 -22.37 -26.58 -8.64
N GLN A 614 -22.74 -25.79 -9.65
CA GLN A 614 -24.14 -25.64 -10.10
C GLN A 614 -24.73 -26.95 -10.64
N THR A 615 -23.92 -27.83 -11.26
CA THR A 615 -24.39 -29.17 -11.66
C THR A 615 -24.78 -30.08 -10.49
N LEU A 616 -24.29 -29.82 -9.26
CA LEU A 616 -24.65 -30.58 -8.06
C LEU A 616 -26.10 -30.37 -7.60
N HIS A 617 -26.77 -29.31 -8.06
CA HIS A 617 -28.17 -29.04 -7.73
C HIS A 617 -29.16 -29.72 -8.68
N GLN A 618 -28.69 -30.42 -9.72
CA GLN A 618 -29.54 -31.29 -10.52
C GLN A 618 -29.78 -32.62 -9.79
N PRO A 619 -31.03 -33.10 -9.64
CA PRO A 619 -31.33 -34.35 -8.96
C PRO A 619 -30.97 -35.57 -9.83
N THR A 620 -29.68 -35.81 -10.05
CA THR A 620 -29.19 -37.03 -10.68
C THR A 620 -29.28 -38.21 -9.71
N ARG A 621 -29.64 -39.40 -10.19
CA ARG A 621 -29.71 -40.61 -9.33
C ARG A 621 -28.34 -41.09 -8.84
N ASP A 622 -27.26 -40.60 -9.45
CA ASP A 622 -25.92 -41.18 -9.39
C ASP A 622 -25.03 -40.43 -8.39
N ARG A 623 -25.09 -40.79 -7.10
CA ARG A 623 -24.27 -40.17 -6.02
C ARG A 623 -22.76 -40.15 -6.29
N GLU A 624 -22.26 -41.08 -7.09
CA GLU A 624 -20.85 -41.12 -7.52
C GLU A 624 -20.50 -40.06 -8.57
N LYS A 625 -21.49 -39.63 -9.36
CA LYS A 625 -21.34 -38.54 -10.33
C LYS A 625 -21.26 -37.20 -9.59
N GLU A 626 -22.14 -37.00 -8.60
CA GLU A 626 -22.13 -35.85 -7.68
C GLU A 626 -20.78 -35.70 -6.98
N LYS A 627 -20.25 -36.77 -6.36
CA LYS A 627 -18.90 -36.78 -5.76
C LYS A 627 -17.82 -36.37 -6.75
N ARG A 628 -17.80 -36.96 -7.95
CA ARG A 628 -16.82 -36.61 -9.00
C ARG A 628 -16.93 -35.14 -9.46
N HIS A 629 -18.10 -34.51 -9.36
CA HIS A 629 -18.26 -33.08 -9.64
C HIS A 629 -17.81 -32.21 -8.45
N GLN A 630 -18.08 -32.62 -7.20
CA GLN A 630 -17.54 -31.99 -5.99
C GLN A 630 -16.01 -31.99 -5.98
N ASP A 631 -15.38 -33.15 -6.22
CA ASP A 631 -13.92 -33.31 -6.22
C ASP A 631 -13.26 -32.46 -7.31
N ARG A 632 -13.89 -32.32 -8.48
CA ARG A 632 -13.42 -31.42 -9.57
C ARG A 632 -13.50 -29.95 -9.18
N ALA A 633 -14.64 -29.49 -8.66
CA ALA A 633 -14.79 -28.11 -8.19
C ALA A 633 -13.76 -27.79 -7.10
N LEU A 634 -13.62 -28.67 -6.11
CA LEU A 634 -12.68 -28.54 -5.00
C LEU A 634 -11.20 -28.61 -5.43
N ALA A 635 -10.86 -29.38 -6.47
CA ALA A 635 -9.53 -29.35 -7.08
C ALA A 635 -9.24 -28.00 -7.74
N ILE A 636 -10.18 -27.46 -8.51
CA ILE A 636 -10.04 -26.16 -9.19
C ILE A 636 -9.90 -25.03 -8.17
N TYR A 637 -10.78 -24.94 -7.16
CA TYR A 637 -10.67 -23.92 -6.12
C TYR A 637 -9.38 -24.04 -5.30
N LYS A 638 -8.89 -25.27 -5.03
CA LYS A 638 -7.58 -25.47 -4.39
C LYS A 638 -6.41 -25.03 -5.27
N GLN A 639 -6.52 -25.13 -6.60
CA GLN A 639 -5.52 -24.59 -7.51
C GLN A 639 -5.56 -23.06 -7.53
N VAL A 640 -6.74 -22.45 -7.54
CA VAL A 640 -6.88 -20.97 -7.41
C VAL A 640 -6.24 -20.49 -6.10
N LEU A 641 -6.51 -21.12 -4.94
CA LEU A 641 -5.90 -20.73 -3.66
C LEU A 641 -4.39 -20.97 -3.56
N ARG A 642 -3.80 -21.79 -4.45
CA ARG A 642 -2.33 -21.93 -4.57
C ARG A 642 -1.71 -20.80 -5.39
N ASN A 643 -2.45 -20.29 -6.38
CA ASN A 643 -2.03 -19.16 -7.20
C ASN A 643 -2.25 -17.81 -6.47
N ASP A 644 -3.40 -17.65 -5.81
CA ASP A 644 -3.79 -16.49 -5.02
C ASP A 644 -4.41 -16.92 -3.68
N ALA A 645 -3.61 -16.88 -2.61
CA ALA A 645 -4.06 -17.22 -1.26
C ALA A 645 -5.02 -16.18 -0.63
N LYS A 646 -5.22 -15.01 -1.26
CA LYS A 646 -6.18 -13.98 -0.81
C LYS A 646 -7.57 -14.17 -1.43
N ASN A 647 -7.75 -15.16 -2.30
CA ASN A 647 -8.96 -15.28 -3.11
C ASN A 647 -10.21 -15.71 -2.30
N LEU A 648 -11.04 -14.73 -1.95
CA LEU A 648 -12.30 -14.95 -1.23
C LEU A 648 -13.25 -15.93 -1.94
N TYR A 649 -13.35 -15.85 -3.27
CA TYR A 649 -14.30 -16.64 -4.05
C TYR A 649 -13.94 -18.12 -4.08
N ALA A 650 -12.64 -18.46 -4.18
CA ALA A 650 -12.18 -19.85 -4.10
C ALA A 650 -12.41 -20.45 -2.70
N ALA A 651 -12.16 -19.68 -1.64
CA ALA A 651 -12.45 -20.10 -0.27
C ALA A 651 -13.96 -20.30 -0.04
N ASN A 652 -14.80 -19.40 -0.57
CA ASN A 652 -16.25 -19.52 -0.53
C ASN A 652 -16.76 -20.79 -1.26
N GLY A 653 -16.27 -21.04 -2.48
CA GLY A 653 -16.60 -22.24 -3.27
C GLY A 653 -16.24 -23.54 -2.54
N ILE A 654 -15.08 -23.59 -1.88
CA ILE A 654 -14.68 -24.72 -1.01
C ILE A 654 -15.64 -24.88 0.18
N GLY A 655 -16.02 -23.78 0.83
CA GLY A 655 -17.01 -23.79 1.92
C GLY A 655 -18.36 -24.38 1.49
N VAL A 656 -18.87 -23.99 0.33
CA VAL A 656 -20.12 -24.52 -0.23
C VAL A 656 -19.99 -26.01 -0.58
N VAL A 657 -18.86 -26.45 -1.15
CA VAL A 657 -18.62 -27.89 -1.41
C VAL A 657 -18.58 -28.70 -0.12
N PHE A 658 -17.95 -28.20 0.95
CA PHE A 658 -17.97 -28.90 2.25
C PHE A 658 -19.38 -29.01 2.86
N VAL A 659 -20.20 -27.96 2.74
CA VAL A 659 -21.62 -28.02 3.16
C VAL A 659 -22.41 -29.04 2.33
N ALA A 660 -22.14 -29.15 1.03
CA ALA A 660 -22.75 -30.15 0.16
C ALA A 660 -22.28 -31.59 0.47
N GLN A 661 -21.04 -31.77 0.94
CA GLN A 661 -20.51 -33.07 1.35
C GLN A 661 -21.05 -33.54 2.71
N VAL A 662 -21.35 -32.62 3.63
CA VAL A 662 -21.73 -32.95 5.01
C VAL A 662 -23.01 -32.20 5.44
N PRO A 663 -24.21 -32.73 5.10
CA PRO A 663 -25.50 -32.07 5.36
C PRO A 663 -25.86 -31.81 6.84
N SER A 664 -25.10 -32.36 7.79
CA SER A 664 -25.30 -32.16 9.23
C SER A 664 -24.83 -30.78 9.75
N TRP A 665 -24.06 -30.01 8.96
CA TRP A 665 -23.65 -28.63 9.32
C TRP A 665 -24.77 -27.58 9.27
N HIS A 666 -26.04 -27.98 9.13
CA HIS A 666 -27.19 -27.11 9.38
C HIS A 666 -27.37 -26.83 10.89
N ILE A 667 -26.45 -26.01 11.44
CA ILE A 667 -26.47 -25.54 12.83
C ILE A 667 -27.83 -24.91 13.15
N ARG A 668 -28.37 -25.22 14.32
CA ARG A 668 -29.75 -24.92 14.75
C ARG A 668 -30.00 -23.43 15.08
N THR A 669 -29.12 -22.52 14.65
CA THR A 669 -29.02 -21.10 15.01
C THR A 669 -29.83 -20.16 14.10
N TYR A 670 -31.06 -20.56 13.76
CA TYR A 670 -31.94 -19.87 12.79
C TYR A 670 -32.14 -18.36 13.02
N VAL A 671 -31.98 -17.89 14.26
CA VAL A 671 -32.06 -16.45 14.63
C VAL A 671 -30.96 -15.63 13.94
N PHE A 672 -29.72 -16.13 13.89
CA PHE A 672 -28.65 -15.45 13.16
C PHE A 672 -28.91 -15.49 11.65
N THR A 673 -29.45 -16.60 11.14
CA THR A 673 -29.78 -16.76 9.72
C THR A 673 -30.85 -15.77 9.25
N GLN A 674 -31.83 -15.43 10.10
CA GLN A 674 -32.79 -14.34 9.83
C GLN A 674 -32.04 -13.02 9.56
N CYS A 675 -31.15 -12.60 10.48
CA CYS A 675 -30.40 -11.36 10.35
C CYS A 675 -29.50 -11.32 9.10
N PHE A 676 -28.88 -12.45 8.73
CA PHE A 676 -28.08 -12.53 7.50
C PHE A 676 -28.91 -12.32 6.24
N TYR A 677 -30.07 -12.98 6.10
CA TYR A 677 -30.92 -12.78 4.91
C TYR A 677 -31.56 -11.39 4.87
N GLU A 678 -31.96 -10.83 6.02
CA GLU A 678 -32.44 -9.43 6.07
C GLU A 678 -31.35 -8.42 5.69
N ASN A 679 -30.11 -8.61 6.15
CA ASN A 679 -29.00 -7.74 5.77
C ASN A 679 -28.60 -7.92 4.31
N CYS A 680 -28.71 -9.13 3.76
CA CYS A 680 -28.51 -9.40 2.34
C CYS A 680 -29.52 -8.63 1.47
N LEU A 681 -30.82 -8.72 1.80
CA LEU A 681 -31.89 -7.97 1.14
C LEU A 681 -31.71 -6.44 1.25
N LYS A 682 -31.21 -5.93 2.39
CA LYS A 682 -30.97 -4.49 2.57
C LYS A 682 -29.74 -3.95 1.81
N LYS A 683 -28.70 -4.77 1.61
CA LYS A 683 -27.42 -4.32 1.02
C LYS A 683 -27.30 -4.54 -0.47
N PHE A 684 -27.72 -5.70 -0.98
CA PHE A 684 -27.36 -6.13 -2.34
C PHE A 684 -28.52 -6.06 -3.35
N TYR A 685 -29.75 -5.79 -2.89
CA TYR A 685 -30.92 -5.79 -3.75
C TYR A 685 -31.77 -4.54 -3.56
N LYS A 686 -31.81 -3.67 -4.57
CA LYS A 686 -32.76 -2.54 -4.63
C LYS A 686 -34.23 -3.02 -4.74
N HIS A 687 -34.47 -4.32 -4.96
CA HIS A 687 -35.79 -4.96 -5.09
C HIS A 687 -35.91 -6.28 -4.28
N GLN A 688 -37.13 -6.78 -4.12
CA GLN A 688 -37.45 -7.97 -3.30
C GLN A 688 -37.11 -9.29 -4.01
N ASN A 689 -35.87 -9.77 -3.87
CA ASN A 689 -35.43 -11.06 -4.41
C ASN A 689 -36.24 -12.24 -3.82
N THR A 690 -36.85 -13.03 -4.70
CA THR A 690 -37.76 -14.13 -4.36
C THR A 690 -37.07 -15.32 -3.69
N GLU A 691 -35.87 -15.69 -4.11
CA GLU A 691 -35.10 -16.80 -3.54
C GLU A 691 -34.62 -16.48 -2.13
N VAL A 692 -34.09 -15.27 -1.92
CA VAL A 692 -33.64 -14.83 -0.59
C VAL A 692 -34.84 -14.70 0.38
N LEU A 693 -36.00 -14.25 -0.10
CA LEU A 693 -37.24 -14.25 0.68
C LEU A 693 -37.75 -15.68 0.98
N LEU A 694 -37.57 -16.64 0.07
CA LEU A 694 -37.92 -18.05 0.28
C LEU A 694 -37.01 -18.70 1.34
N TYR A 695 -35.70 -18.44 1.32
CA TYR A 695 -34.79 -18.92 2.36
C TYR A 695 -35.03 -18.25 3.72
N LEU A 696 -35.32 -16.94 3.75
CA LEU A 696 -35.75 -16.23 4.95
C LEU A 696 -37.06 -16.81 5.52
N ALA A 697 -38.06 -17.06 4.67
CA ALA A 697 -39.30 -17.70 5.06
C ALA A 697 -39.07 -19.12 5.63
N ARG A 698 -38.19 -19.92 5.02
CA ARG A 698 -37.80 -21.25 5.52
C ARG A 698 -37.13 -21.17 6.89
N ALA A 699 -36.31 -20.17 7.15
CA ALA A 699 -35.71 -19.92 8.46
C ALA A 699 -36.78 -19.50 9.50
N LEU A 700 -37.64 -18.53 9.17
CA LEU A 700 -38.74 -18.07 10.03
C LEU A 700 -39.73 -19.20 10.37
N PHE A 701 -40.03 -20.09 9.43
CA PHE A 701 -40.84 -21.29 9.65
C PHE A 701 -40.18 -22.23 10.66
N LYS A 702 -38.88 -22.47 10.56
CA LYS A 702 -38.12 -23.29 11.53
C LYS A 702 -37.92 -22.61 12.88
N CYS A 703 -37.98 -21.28 12.96
CA CYS A 703 -38.10 -20.53 14.21
C CYS A 703 -39.51 -20.61 14.85
N GLY A 704 -40.51 -21.20 14.19
CA GLY A 704 -41.90 -21.17 14.63
C GLY A 704 -42.60 -19.82 14.43
N LYS A 705 -41.96 -18.83 13.80
CA LYS A 705 -42.50 -17.48 13.57
C LYS A 705 -43.44 -17.43 12.35
N LEU A 706 -44.50 -18.24 12.38
CA LEU A 706 -45.38 -18.46 11.23
C LEU A 706 -46.01 -17.16 10.66
N GLN A 707 -46.38 -16.20 11.51
CA GLN A 707 -46.98 -14.93 11.06
C GLN A 707 -45.97 -13.99 10.38
N GLU A 708 -44.68 -14.01 10.76
CA GLU A 708 -43.61 -13.30 10.04
C GLU A 708 -43.29 -14.02 8.72
N CYS A 709 -43.21 -15.35 8.75
CA CYS A 709 -43.01 -16.20 7.57
C CYS A 709 -44.08 -15.94 6.48
N LYS A 710 -45.36 -15.92 6.87
CA LYS A 710 -46.50 -15.59 5.99
C LYS A 710 -46.33 -14.23 5.31
N GLN A 711 -45.89 -13.21 6.05
CA GLN A 711 -45.64 -11.88 5.47
C GLN A 711 -44.49 -11.88 4.45
N MET A 712 -43.42 -12.64 4.67
CA MET A 712 -42.31 -12.72 3.71
C MET A 712 -42.68 -13.52 2.46
N LEU A 713 -43.47 -14.60 2.60
CA LEU A 713 -43.96 -15.36 1.45
C LEU A 713 -44.98 -14.58 0.61
N LEU A 714 -45.86 -13.78 1.25
CA LEU A 714 -46.79 -12.90 0.54
C LEU A 714 -46.05 -11.77 -0.20
N LYS A 715 -44.95 -11.24 0.37
CA LYS A 715 -44.03 -10.33 -0.34
C LYS A 715 -43.40 -10.98 -1.57
N ALA A 716 -42.80 -12.17 -1.41
CA ALA A 716 -42.21 -12.90 -2.53
C ALA A 716 -43.24 -13.18 -3.64
N ARG A 717 -44.46 -13.58 -3.27
CA ARG A 717 -45.56 -13.85 -4.21
C ARG A 717 -46.12 -12.57 -4.86
N HIS A 718 -45.95 -11.40 -4.27
CA HIS A 718 -46.29 -10.14 -4.95
C HIS A 718 -45.33 -9.85 -6.12
N VAL A 719 -44.06 -10.25 -5.99
CA VAL A 719 -43.06 -10.15 -7.07
C VAL A 719 -43.23 -11.28 -8.11
N ALA A 720 -43.44 -12.51 -7.66
CA ALA A 720 -43.64 -13.69 -8.52
C ALA A 720 -44.99 -14.40 -8.20
N PRO A 721 -46.13 -13.88 -8.70
CA PRO A 721 -47.45 -14.44 -8.39
C PRO A 721 -47.72 -15.81 -9.04
N SER A 722 -46.96 -16.14 -10.09
CA SER A 722 -47.04 -17.40 -10.85
C SER A 722 -46.22 -18.56 -10.26
N ASP A 723 -45.35 -18.32 -9.28
CA ASP A 723 -44.50 -19.39 -8.73
C ASP A 723 -45.30 -20.38 -7.86
N THR A 724 -45.34 -21.63 -8.33
CA THR A 724 -46.00 -22.77 -7.68
C THR A 724 -45.37 -23.09 -6.33
N VAL A 725 -44.06 -22.87 -6.17
CA VAL A 725 -43.34 -23.11 -4.91
C VAL A 725 -43.75 -22.08 -3.85
N LEU A 726 -43.90 -20.81 -4.22
CA LEU A 726 -44.40 -19.79 -3.30
C LEU A 726 -45.87 -20.03 -2.92
N MET A 727 -46.71 -20.42 -3.88
CA MET A 727 -48.11 -20.78 -3.59
C MET A 727 -48.23 -21.98 -2.63
N PHE A 728 -47.41 -23.03 -2.81
CA PHE A 728 -47.39 -24.18 -1.90
C PHE A 728 -46.96 -23.78 -0.48
N ASN A 729 -45.87 -23.02 -0.36
CA ASN A 729 -45.36 -22.60 0.95
C ASN A 729 -46.32 -21.65 1.68
N VAL A 730 -47.04 -20.76 0.97
CA VAL A 730 -48.11 -19.94 1.57
C VAL A 730 -49.21 -20.83 2.14
N ALA A 731 -49.71 -21.81 1.36
CA ALA A 731 -50.76 -22.72 1.79
C ALA A 731 -50.36 -23.53 3.04
N LEU A 732 -49.13 -24.06 3.06
CA LEU A 732 -48.57 -24.81 4.20
C LEU A 732 -48.46 -23.95 5.47
N VAL A 733 -48.09 -22.67 5.35
CA VAL A 733 -48.03 -21.75 6.49
C VAL A 733 -49.43 -21.40 7.00
N LEU A 734 -50.40 -21.17 6.12
CA LEU A 734 -51.81 -20.91 6.49
C LEU A 734 -52.40 -22.11 7.24
N GLN A 735 -52.27 -23.32 6.69
CA GLN A 735 -52.71 -24.58 7.31
C GLN A 735 -52.12 -24.77 8.70
N ARG A 736 -50.80 -24.55 8.87
CA ARG A 736 -50.11 -24.69 10.16
C ARG A 736 -50.55 -23.63 11.18
N LEU A 737 -50.75 -22.39 10.74
CA LEU A 737 -51.22 -21.29 11.59
C LEU A 737 -52.66 -21.52 12.05
N ALA A 738 -53.56 -21.93 11.15
CA ALA A 738 -54.93 -22.31 11.47
C ALA A 738 -54.98 -23.50 12.45
N THR A 739 -54.14 -24.52 12.23
CA THR A 739 -54.04 -25.69 13.13
C THR A 739 -53.63 -25.31 14.55
N LEU A 740 -52.79 -24.28 14.74
CA LEU A 740 -52.43 -23.80 16.08
C LEU A 740 -53.61 -23.08 16.75
N VAL A 741 -54.30 -22.19 16.03
CA VAL A 741 -55.45 -21.43 16.58
C VAL A 741 -56.61 -22.37 16.94
N LEU A 742 -56.88 -23.38 16.11
CA LEU A 742 -57.93 -24.37 16.38
C LEU A 742 -57.60 -25.25 17.60
N LYS A 743 -56.32 -25.51 17.88
CA LYS A 743 -55.89 -26.33 19.03
C LYS A 743 -55.71 -25.55 20.34
N ASP A 744 -55.64 -24.22 20.31
CA ASP A 744 -55.56 -23.40 21.52
C ASP A 744 -56.95 -23.20 22.14
N GLU A 745 -57.12 -23.73 23.36
CA GLU A 745 -58.35 -23.70 24.15
C GLU A 745 -58.78 -22.29 24.60
N LYS A 746 -57.89 -21.30 24.46
CA LYS A 746 -58.11 -19.89 24.83
C LYS A 746 -58.32 -18.98 23.61
N SER A 747 -58.51 -19.56 22.42
CA SER A 747 -58.76 -18.81 21.18
C SER A 747 -60.10 -18.07 21.18
N ASN A 748 -60.04 -16.74 21.08
CA ASN A 748 -61.22 -15.89 20.89
C ASN A 748 -61.96 -16.23 19.57
N LEU A 749 -63.30 -16.16 19.59
CA LEU A 749 -64.18 -16.44 18.44
C LEU A 749 -63.74 -15.76 17.12
N LYS A 750 -63.30 -14.49 17.15
CA LYS A 750 -62.81 -13.79 15.95
C LYS A 750 -61.54 -14.42 15.38
N ALA A 751 -60.65 -14.94 16.24
CA ALA A 751 -59.46 -15.65 15.80
C ALA A 751 -59.82 -17.00 15.17
N VAL A 752 -60.71 -17.77 15.80
CA VAL A 752 -61.19 -19.08 15.28
C VAL A 752 -61.85 -18.91 13.91
N LEU A 753 -62.74 -17.93 13.74
CA LEU A 753 -63.37 -17.63 12.45
C LEU A 753 -62.34 -17.21 11.38
N SER A 754 -61.33 -16.42 11.74
CA SER A 754 -60.26 -16.08 10.79
C SER A 754 -59.39 -17.28 10.40
N ALA A 755 -59.15 -18.21 11.32
CA ALA A 755 -58.40 -19.44 11.05
C ALA A 755 -59.14 -20.36 10.07
N VAL A 756 -60.48 -20.44 10.14
CA VAL A 756 -61.29 -21.18 9.15
C VAL A 756 -61.14 -20.58 7.75
N LYS A 757 -61.30 -19.26 7.60
CA LYS A 757 -61.14 -18.57 6.30
C LYS A 757 -59.73 -18.77 5.72
N GLU A 758 -58.69 -18.77 6.56
CA GLU A 758 -57.31 -19.04 6.14
C GLU A 758 -57.06 -20.51 5.76
N LEU A 759 -57.73 -21.46 6.42
CA LEU A 759 -57.65 -22.88 6.10
C LEU A 759 -58.42 -23.24 4.81
N GLU A 760 -59.57 -22.61 4.57
CA GLU A 760 -60.25 -22.68 3.26
C GLU A 760 -59.37 -22.16 2.13
N LEU A 761 -58.70 -21.02 2.34
CA LEU A 761 -57.77 -20.46 1.36
C LEU A 761 -56.59 -21.40 1.09
N ALA A 762 -56.04 -22.05 2.12
CA ALA A 762 -55.04 -23.09 1.98
C ALA A 762 -55.56 -24.29 1.18
N HIS A 763 -56.77 -24.78 1.47
CA HIS A 763 -57.42 -25.85 0.73
C HIS A 763 -57.59 -25.49 -0.75
N ARG A 764 -58.08 -24.29 -1.07
CA ARG A 764 -58.20 -23.78 -2.45
C ARG A 764 -56.83 -23.77 -3.17
N TYR A 765 -55.75 -23.35 -2.51
CA TYR A 765 -54.41 -23.40 -3.09
C TYR A 765 -53.87 -24.81 -3.30
N PHE A 766 -54.00 -25.72 -2.33
CA PHE A 766 -53.57 -27.11 -2.52
C PHE A 766 -54.39 -27.83 -3.61
N SER A 767 -55.71 -27.60 -3.68
CA SER A 767 -56.57 -28.11 -4.76
C SER A 767 -56.20 -27.56 -6.13
N TYR A 768 -55.77 -26.30 -6.22
CA TYR A 768 -55.25 -25.70 -7.46
C TYR A 768 -53.90 -26.32 -7.86
N LEU A 769 -52.95 -26.38 -6.92
CA LEU A 769 -51.61 -26.94 -7.15
C LEU A 769 -51.66 -28.42 -7.54
N SER A 770 -52.58 -29.21 -6.98
CA SER A 770 -52.81 -30.60 -7.35
C SER A 770 -53.33 -30.78 -8.79
N LYS A 771 -53.81 -29.72 -9.46
CA LYS A 771 -54.35 -29.74 -10.83
C LYS A 771 -53.47 -29.00 -11.84
N ALA A 772 -52.83 -27.90 -11.43
CA ALA A 772 -52.10 -26.96 -12.28
C ALA A 772 -50.64 -26.73 -11.84
N GLY A 773 -50.10 -27.55 -10.93
CA GLY A 773 -48.72 -27.45 -10.46
C GLY A 773 -47.69 -27.95 -11.47
N ASP A 774 -46.52 -27.32 -11.48
CA ASP A 774 -45.35 -27.75 -12.26
C ASP A 774 -44.69 -29.00 -11.64
N LYS A 775 -44.73 -30.11 -12.39
CA LYS A 775 -44.13 -31.40 -12.02
C LYS A 775 -42.61 -31.37 -11.85
N MET A 776 -41.91 -30.40 -12.44
CA MET A 776 -40.44 -30.32 -12.36
C MET A 776 -39.94 -29.69 -11.06
N ARG A 777 -40.79 -28.92 -10.35
CA ARG A 777 -40.44 -28.20 -9.12
C ARG A 777 -41.12 -28.76 -7.86
N PHE A 778 -42.20 -29.52 -8.00
CA PHE A 778 -43.01 -29.96 -6.86
C PHE A 778 -43.74 -31.29 -7.14
N ASP A 779 -43.82 -32.16 -6.13
CA ASP A 779 -44.57 -33.42 -6.20
C ASP A 779 -46.07 -33.20 -5.95
N LEU A 780 -46.85 -33.27 -7.04
CA LEU A 780 -48.31 -33.14 -7.03
C LEU A 780 -49.01 -34.05 -6.00
N ALA A 781 -48.45 -35.23 -5.68
CA ALA A 781 -49.02 -36.14 -4.71
C ALA A 781 -49.03 -35.55 -3.28
N LEU A 782 -48.03 -34.74 -2.93
CA LEU A 782 -47.98 -34.05 -1.63
C LEU A 782 -49.04 -32.95 -1.52
N ALA A 783 -49.31 -32.18 -2.59
CA ALA A 783 -50.43 -31.23 -2.56
C ALA A 783 -51.79 -31.97 -2.44
N ALA A 784 -51.94 -33.13 -3.09
CA ALA A 784 -53.14 -33.96 -2.95
C ALA A 784 -53.28 -34.61 -1.55
N SER A 785 -52.20 -34.77 -0.78
CA SER A 785 -52.29 -35.20 0.63
C SER A 785 -52.57 -34.05 1.59
N GLU A 786 -51.95 -32.88 1.39
CA GLU A 786 -52.21 -31.69 2.22
C GLU A 786 -53.60 -31.08 1.97
N ALA A 787 -54.14 -31.17 0.74
CA ALA A 787 -55.54 -30.82 0.45
C ALA A 787 -56.53 -31.65 1.28
N ARG A 788 -56.30 -32.97 1.36
CA ARG A 788 -57.13 -33.88 2.20
C ARG A 788 -57.02 -33.53 3.68
N GLN A 789 -55.79 -33.35 4.20
CA GLN A 789 -55.60 -32.88 5.59
C GLN A 789 -56.30 -31.55 5.87
N CYS A 790 -56.35 -30.62 4.92
CA CYS A 790 -57.12 -29.37 5.08
C CYS A 790 -58.63 -29.62 5.13
N SER A 791 -59.16 -30.53 4.31
CA SER A 791 -60.57 -30.95 4.35
C SER A 791 -60.93 -31.58 5.70
N ASP A 792 -60.08 -32.46 6.22
CA ASP A 792 -60.26 -33.11 7.52
C ASP A 792 -60.25 -32.07 8.66
N LEU A 793 -59.28 -31.15 8.64
CA LEU A 793 -59.18 -30.03 9.59
C LEU A 793 -60.37 -29.06 9.51
N LEU A 794 -60.94 -28.83 8.32
CA LEU A 794 -62.15 -28.00 8.15
C LEU A 794 -63.38 -28.66 8.80
N SER A 795 -63.52 -29.98 8.72
CA SER A 795 -64.59 -30.69 9.43
C SER A 795 -64.44 -30.58 10.96
N GLN A 796 -63.21 -30.72 11.48
CA GLN A 796 -62.90 -30.55 12.89
C GLN A 796 -63.14 -29.10 13.34
N ALA A 797 -62.84 -28.11 12.50
CA ALA A 797 -63.00 -26.69 12.83
C ALA A 797 -64.45 -26.29 13.12
N GLN A 798 -65.46 -26.99 12.59
CA GLN A 798 -66.87 -26.73 12.89
C GLN A 798 -67.17 -26.90 14.40
N TYR A 799 -66.60 -27.94 15.03
CA TYR A 799 -66.69 -28.16 16.48
C TYR A 799 -66.01 -27.02 17.26
N HIS A 800 -64.82 -26.58 16.84
CA HIS A 800 -64.11 -25.48 17.48
C HIS A 800 -64.84 -24.13 17.33
N VAL A 801 -65.51 -23.87 16.21
CA VAL A 801 -66.38 -22.69 16.03
C VAL A 801 -67.58 -22.75 16.97
N ALA A 802 -68.25 -23.90 17.11
CA ALA A 802 -69.38 -24.06 18.03
C ALA A 802 -68.96 -23.85 19.49
N ARG A 803 -67.82 -24.43 19.90
CA ARG A 803 -67.20 -24.20 21.21
C ARG A 803 -66.89 -22.71 21.45
N ALA A 804 -66.25 -22.05 20.49
CA ALA A 804 -65.85 -20.65 20.62
C ALA A 804 -67.05 -19.68 20.67
N ARG A 805 -68.18 -20.01 20.03
CA ARG A 805 -69.44 -19.25 20.18
C ARG A 805 -69.97 -19.33 21.61
N LYS A 806 -70.05 -20.54 22.17
CA LYS A 806 -70.49 -20.75 23.56
C LYS A 806 -69.62 -20.00 24.58
N GLN A 807 -68.29 -19.99 24.39
CA GLN A 807 -67.37 -19.23 25.25
C GLN A 807 -67.56 -17.70 25.10
N ASP A 808 -67.84 -17.20 23.90
CA ASP A 808 -68.12 -15.77 23.64
C ASP A 808 -69.52 -15.34 24.18
N GLU A 809 -70.48 -16.27 24.23
CA GLU A 809 -71.78 -16.11 24.89
C GLU A 809 -71.64 -16.11 26.43
N GLU A 810 -70.89 -17.05 27.00
CA GLU A 810 -70.56 -17.10 28.43
C GLU A 810 -69.81 -15.84 28.90
N GLU A 811 -68.85 -15.34 28.11
CA GLU A 811 -68.17 -14.07 28.39
C GLU A 811 -69.12 -12.86 28.33
N LYS A 812 -70.08 -12.83 27.40
CA LYS A 812 -71.08 -11.74 27.32
C LYS A 812 -72.03 -11.77 28.50
N GLU A 813 -72.54 -12.94 28.88
CA GLU A 813 -73.37 -13.09 30.08
C GLU A 813 -72.63 -12.64 31.34
N LEU A 814 -71.35 -13.00 31.49
CA LEU A 814 -70.55 -12.59 32.65
C LEU A 814 -70.37 -11.08 32.71
N ARG A 815 -70.11 -10.42 31.56
CA ARG A 815 -70.01 -8.95 31.49
C ARG A 815 -71.34 -8.27 31.77
N ALA A 816 -72.45 -8.77 31.20
CA ALA A 816 -73.77 -8.22 31.45
C ALA A 816 -74.18 -8.33 32.94
N LYS A 817 -73.82 -9.44 33.62
CA LYS A 817 -74.01 -9.59 35.07
C LYS A 817 -73.16 -8.59 35.86
N GLN A 818 -71.89 -8.39 35.49
CA GLN A 818 -71.02 -7.37 36.12
C GLN A 818 -71.49 -5.93 35.87
N GLU A 819 -72.09 -5.64 34.73
CA GLU A 819 -72.71 -4.34 34.43
C GLU A 819 -73.98 -4.14 35.28
N GLN A 820 -74.86 -5.15 35.37
CA GLN A 820 -76.03 -5.14 36.25
C GLN A 820 -75.68 -4.99 37.74
N GLU A 821 -74.64 -5.66 38.23
CA GLU A 821 -74.13 -5.51 39.60
C GLU A 821 -73.63 -4.08 39.86
N ARG A 822 -72.91 -3.47 38.90
CA ARG A 822 -72.46 -2.08 39.00
C ARG A 822 -73.61 -1.09 38.97
N ASP A 823 -74.63 -1.31 38.15
CA ASP A 823 -75.80 -0.43 38.06
C ASP A 823 -76.70 -0.57 39.30
N LEU A 824 -76.85 -1.77 39.86
CA LEU A 824 -77.50 -1.99 41.16
C LEU A 824 -76.78 -1.23 42.28
N LEU A 825 -75.45 -1.29 42.32
CA LEU A 825 -74.64 -0.55 43.29
C LEU A 825 -74.80 0.98 43.11
N ARG A 826 -74.81 1.47 41.87
CA ARG A 826 -75.03 2.90 41.54
C ARG A 826 -76.43 3.36 41.98
N GLN A 827 -77.46 2.55 41.76
CA GLN A 827 -78.83 2.82 42.24
C GLN A 827 -78.94 2.80 43.77
N GLN A 828 -78.20 1.93 44.46
CA GLN A 828 -78.15 1.92 45.93
C GLN A 828 -77.51 3.21 46.48
N MET A 829 -76.37 3.66 45.92
CA MET A 829 -75.75 4.92 46.35
C MET A 829 -76.64 6.14 46.10
N LEU A 830 -77.34 6.19 44.96
CA LEU A 830 -78.31 7.27 44.66
C LEU A 830 -79.48 7.28 45.67
N LYS A 831 -80.03 6.12 46.02
CA LYS A 831 -81.10 6.00 47.03
C LYS A 831 -80.63 6.40 48.43
N GLU A 832 -79.41 6.03 48.83
CA GLU A 832 -78.84 6.51 50.09
C GLU A 832 -78.65 8.04 50.10
N GLN A 833 -78.29 8.66 48.97
CA GLN A 833 -78.21 10.12 48.85
C GLN A 833 -79.60 10.78 48.90
N GLU A 834 -80.63 10.18 48.31
CA GLU A 834 -82.02 10.64 48.45
C GLU A 834 -82.54 10.52 49.89
N GLU A 835 -82.28 9.40 50.56
CA GLU A 835 -82.72 9.20 51.95
C GLU A 835 -82.01 10.14 52.92
N LYS A 836 -80.73 10.46 52.69
CA LYS A 836 -79.98 11.51 53.44
C LYS A 836 -80.59 12.90 53.22
N ARG A 837 -80.77 13.32 51.95
CA ARG A 837 -81.42 14.60 51.61
C ARG A 837 -82.82 14.75 52.21
N ASN A 838 -83.62 13.68 52.23
CA ASN A 838 -84.95 13.69 52.83
C ASN A 838 -84.92 13.80 54.37
N LYS A 839 -83.95 13.15 55.03
CA LYS A 839 -83.75 13.31 56.49
C LYS A 839 -83.30 14.72 56.86
N GLU A 840 -82.37 15.29 56.10
CA GLU A 840 -81.93 16.69 56.25
C GLU A 840 -83.10 17.67 56.06
N ALA A 841 -83.96 17.45 55.06
CA ALA A 841 -85.17 18.25 54.84
C ALA A 841 -86.21 18.10 55.98
N GLU A 842 -86.40 16.88 56.52
CA GLU A 842 -87.24 16.67 57.70
C GLU A 842 -86.70 17.36 58.96
N GLU A 843 -85.39 17.31 59.19
CA GLU A 843 -84.74 17.98 60.33
C GLU A 843 -84.85 19.50 60.21
N GLN A 844 -84.61 20.07 59.03
CA GLN A 844 -84.85 21.49 58.76
C GLN A 844 -86.31 21.88 59.01
N LYS A 845 -87.27 21.05 58.58
CA LYS A 845 -88.71 21.29 58.82
C LYS A 845 -89.05 21.27 60.32
N LYS A 846 -88.55 20.28 61.08
CA LYS A 846 -88.72 20.21 62.54
C LYS A 846 -88.11 21.42 63.25
N LEU A 847 -86.95 21.92 62.77
CA LEU A 847 -86.32 23.15 63.24
C LEU A 847 -87.18 24.40 62.96
N LEU A 848 -87.80 24.49 61.78
CA LEU A 848 -88.72 25.58 61.43
C LEU A 848 -90.01 25.56 62.28
N GLU A 849 -90.58 24.38 62.52
CA GLU A 849 -91.77 24.21 63.39
C GLU A 849 -91.46 24.55 64.85
N GLN A 850 -90.30 24.13 65.37
CA GLN A 850 -89.82 24.57 66.68
C GLN A 850 -89.62 26.08 66.74
N ARG A 851 -89.01 26.68 65.71
CA ARG A 851 -88.83 28.14 65.62
C ARG A 851 -90.16 28.89 65.61
N ALA A 852 -91.19 28.37 64.93
CA ALA A 852 -92.54 28.94 64.98
C ALA A 852 -93.14 28.88 66.39
N MET A 853 -93.04 27.74 67.07
CA MET A 853 -93.48 27.61 68.47
C MET A 853 -92.70 28.53 69.43
N TYR A 854 -91.41 28.78 69.20
CA TYR A 854 -90.64 29.76 69.97
C TYR A 854 -91.08 31.20 69.70
N VAL A 855 -91.39 31.56 68.44
CA VAL A 855 -91.96 32.87 68.10
C VAL A 855 -93.31 33.09 68.80
N GLU A 856 -94.20 32.08 68.81
CA GLU A 856 -95.48 32.18 69.51
C GLU A 856 -95.33 32.25 71.04
N LYS A 857 -94.45 31.44 71.64
CA LYS A 857 -94.15 31.49 73.07
C LYS A 857 -93.53 32.82 73.50
N THR A 858 -92.62 33.39 72.70
CA THR A 858 -92.06 34.72 72.97
C THR A 858 -93.10 35.83 72.80
N LYS A 859 -93.99 35.74 71.81
CA LYS A 859 -95.13 36.67 71.64
C LYS A 859 -96.05 36.69 72.88
N ASN A 860 -96.33 35.52 73.46
CA ASN A 860 -97.18 35.40 74.65
C ASN A 860 -96.46 35.79 75.97
N LEU A 861 -95.12 35.67 76.02
CA LEU A 861 -94.30 36.21 77.11
C LEU A 861 -94.19 37.73 77.05
N LEU A 862 -94.14 38.33 75.85
CA LEU A 862 -94.03 39.78 75.66
C LEU A 862 -95.30 40.56 76.05
N THR A 863 -96.43 39.87 76.25
CA THR A 863 -97.72 40.48 76.61
C THR A 863 -97.99 40.56 78.11
N PHE A 864 -97.08 40.07 78.97
CA PHE A 864 -97.20 40.29 80.41
C PHE A 864 -96.66 41.68 80.79
N ALA A 865 -97.59 42.54 81.22
CA ALA A 865 -97.34 43.80 81.94
C ALA A 865 -96.54 44.91 81.21
N GLU A 866 -97.18 45.63 80.28
CA GLU A 866 -97.00 47.09 80.25
C GLU A 866 -98.25 47.86 79.78
N GLY A 867 -98.44 49.05 80.35
CA GLY A 867 -99.37 50.07 79.87
C GLY A 867 -98.77 50.90 78.73
N PRO A 868 -99.45 51.97 78.27
CA PRO A 868 -99.08 52.64 77.03
C PRO A 868 -97.88 53.59 77.16
N LYS A 869 -97.20 53.80 76.01
CA LYS A 869 -96.12 54.77 75.70
C LYS A 869 -94.71 54.31 76.07
N GLU A 870 -93.67 54.60 75.28
CA GLU A 870 -93.61 55.12 73.90
C GLU A 870 -92.29 54.69 73.23
N ALA A 871 -92.31 54.42 71.92
CA ALA A 871 -91.10 54.13 71.13
C ALA A 871 -90.24 55.43 70.98
N PRO A 872 -88.90 55.39 70.71
CA PRO A 872 -88.44 54.93 69.38
C PRO A 872 -86.96 54.47 69.19
N LYS A 873 -86.72 53.97 67.96
CA LYS A 873 -85.52 54.19 67.09
C LYS A 873 -84.19 53.43 67.26
N GLU A 874 -83.91 52.62 66.23
CA GLU A 874 -82.75 52.71 65.31
C GLU A 874 -81.31 53.00 65.85
N LYS A 875 -80.40 52.01 65.72
CA LYS A 875 -79.25 51.97 64.77
C LYS A 875 -78.41 50.69 65.02
N ARG A 876 -77.88 49.94 64.05
CA ARG A 876 -77.00 50.21 62.87
C ARG A 876 -75.50 50.22 63.25
N LYS A 877 -74.66 49.55 62.43
CA LYS A 877 -73.23 49.16 62.63
C LYS A 877 -73.05 47.88 63.47
N GLY A 878 -72.02 47.06 63.24
CA GLY A 878 -71.04 47.08 62.14
C GLY A 878 -69.83 46.14 62.36
N GLY A 879 -68.98 45.99 61.34
CA GLY A 879 -67.84 45.05 61.30
C GLY A 879 -68.21 43.68 60.70
N GLY A 880 -67.36 42.95 59.98
CA GLY A 880 -65.98 43.24 59.55
C GLY A 880 -64.92 42.47 60.34
N GLY A 881 -64.34 41.43 59.73
CA GLY A 881 -63.24 40.65 60.32
C GLY A 881 -62.83 39.45 59.47
N ARG A 882 -61.55 39.35 59.12
CA ARG A 882 -60.94 38.17 58.48
C ARG A 882 -60.98 36.96 59.41
N LYS A 883 -61.10 35.76 58.84
CA LYS A 883 -60.15 34.66 59.12
C LYS A 883 -60.08 33.67 57.94
N THR A 884 -58.90 33.09 57.77
CA THR A 884 -58.46 32.29 56.61
C THR A 884 -58.85 30.82 56.72
N GLY A 885 -59.23 30.19 55.60
CA GLY A 885 -59.28 28.73 55.44
C GLY A 885 -60.16 28.33 54.27
N ASP A 886 -59.56 27.73 53.24
CA ASP A 886 -60.18 27.20 52.01
C ASP A 886 -61.01 28.19 51.17
N MET A 887 -61.44 27.74 49.98
CA MET A 887 -62.13 28.51 48.95
C MET A 887 -63.44 27.82 48.55
N ASP A 888 -64.55 28.55 48.62
CA ASP A 888 -65.88 28.02 48.35
C ASP A 888 -66.17 27.83 46.84
N GLU A 889 -66.70 26.65 46.52
CA GLU A 889 -68.00 26.38 45.88
C GLU A 889 -68.75 27.41 44.99
N PHE A 890 -69.59 26.82 44.12
CA PHE A 890 -70.76 27.37 43.43
C PHE A 890 -70.50 28.35 42.26
N VAL A 891 -71.34 28.42 41.21
CA VAL A 891 -72.73 27.91 41.06
C VAL A 891 -72.85 26.94 39.87
N ASN A 892 -73.76 25.95 39.97
CA ASN A 892 -74.06 24.97 38.92
C ASN A 892 -74.96 25.52 37.79
N ASP A 893 -74.92 24.87 36.62
CA ASP A 893 -76.15 24.46 35.90
C ASP A 893 -75.91 23.19 35.06
N ASP A 894 -76.99 22.49 34.68
CA ASP A 894 -77.06 21.10 34.20
C ASP A 894 -76.09 20.64 33.07
N SER A 895 -75.42 19.49 33.26
CA SER A 895 -75.50 18.28 32.40
C SER A 895 -74.48 17.18 32.81
N ASP A 896 -74.93 15.92 32.87
CA ASP A 896 -74.29 14.84 33.66
C ASP A 896 -73.17 13.99 33.02
N GLU A 897 -72.27 13.51 33.89
CA GLU A 897 -71.54 12.22 33.88
C GLU A 897 -70.68 11.83 32.65
N ASP A 898 -69.53 12.51 32.63
CA ASP A 898 -68.16 12.17 32.22
C ASP A 898 -67.69 10.69 32.06
N LEU A 899 -66.50 10.55 31.46
CA LEU A 899 -65.70 9.34 31.24
C LEU A 899 -65.01 8.82 32.51
N PRO A 900 -64.74 7.50 32.61
CA PRO A 900 -63.61 7.01 33.42
C PRO A 900 -62.45 6.37 32.62
N LEU A 901 -61.30 7.05 32.69
CA LEU A 901 -59.94 6.51 32.88
C LEU A 901 -59.25 5.61 31.82
N LYS A 902 -58.06 6.07 31.43
CA LYS A 902 -57.07 5.42 30.55
C LYS A 902 -56.46 4.15 31.17
N LYS A 903 -56.24 3.10 30.36
CA LYS A 903 -55.06 2.21 30.49
C LYS A 903 -54.61 1.64 29.13
N LYS A 904 -53.28 1.46 28.98
CA LYS A 904 -52.57 1.30 27.70
C LYS A 904 -52.69 -0.11 27.10
N LYS A 905 -52.86 -0.25 25.77
CA LYS A 905 -52.20 -1.30 24.96
C LYS A 905 -52.20 -1.05 23.44
N LYS A 906 -51.30 -1.77 22.75
CA LYS A 906 -50.84 -1.60 21.35
C LYS A 906 -51.75 -2.29 20.32
N ARG A 907 -51.67 -1.83 19.04
CA ARG A 907 -51.89 -2.58 17.76
C ARG A 907 -53.32 -3.09 17.48
N LYS A 908 -53.75 -3.35 16.23
CA LYS A 908 -53.43 -2.85 14.86
C LYS A 908 -54.64 -3.20 13.95
N ALA A 909 -54.72 -2.69 12.72
CA ALA A 909 -55.89 -2.79 11.82
C ALA A 909 -56.20 -4.18 11.22
N GLY A 910 -57.46 -4.35 10.76
CA GLY A 910 -58.00 -5.45 9.93
C GLY A 910 -59.52 -5.67 10.16
N SER A 911 -60.43 -5.43 9.22
CA SER A 911 -60.75 -6.21 7.99
C SER A 911 -61.12 -7.68 8.25
N GLY A 912 -62.17 -8.29 7.67
CA GLY A 912 -63.19 -7.79 6.73
C GLY A 912 -64.10 -8.95 6.24
N SER A 913 -64.77 -8.75 5.09
CA SER A 913 -65.42 -9.75 4.18
C SER A 913 -66.58 -10.60 4.76
N GLU A 914 -67.63 -10.95 3.99
CA GLU A 914 -67.63 -11.60 2.67
C GLU A 914 -68.63 -11.07 1.60
N GLN A 915 -68.56 -11.71 0.42
CA GLN A 915 -69.55 -11.82 -0.66
C GLN A 915 -70.80 -12.64 -0.17
N GLU A 916 -71.84 -13.00 -0.94
CA GLU A 916 -72.05 -13.16 -2.39
C GLU A 916 -73.57 -13.13 -2.71
N ASP A 917 -73.93 -12.98 -3.99
CA ASP A 917 -75.12 -13.43 -4.78
C ASP A 917 -76.34 -14.15 -4.11
N VAL A 918 -77.58 -14.22 -4.63
CA VAL A 918 -78.39 -13.62 -5.74
C VAL A 918 -79.85 -14.16 -5.55
N GLU A 919 -80.91 -13.36 -5.77
CA GLU A 919 -82.17 -13.77 -6.46
C GLU A 919 -83.18 -12.60 -6.66
N GLU A 920 -84.26 -12.84 -7.41
CA GLU A 920 -85.27 -11.86 -7.92
C GLU A 920 -86.48 -11.67 -6.94
N GLY A 921 -87.46 -10.76 -7.08
CA GLY A 921 -87.81 -9.65 -8.01
C GLY A 921 -89.14 -9.01 -7.51
N GLU A 922 -89.44 -7.72 -7.66
CA GLU A 922 -90.07 -7.12 -8.85
C GLU A 922 -90.11 -5.55 -8.82
N LYS A 923 -90.15 -4.93 -10.02
CA LYS A 923 -90.97 -3.77 -10.49
C LYS A 923 -91.57 -2.80 -9.44
N LYS A 924 -91.59 -1.46 -9.55
CA LYS A 924 -91.20 -0.38 -10.51
C LYS A 924 -91.23 0.94 -9.67
N SER A 925 -90.55 2.07 -9.93
CA SER A 925 -90.12 2.74 -11.17
C SER A 925 -88.97 3.75 -10.88
N ARG A 926 -87.94 3.87 -11.73
CA ARG A 926 -87.65 4.99 -12.68
C ARG A 926 -87.56 6.44 -12.10
N LYS A 927 -86.68 7.35 -12.58
CA LYS A 927 -85.33 7.30 -13.24
C LYS A 927 -84.88 8.75 -13.57
N LYS A 928 -83.56 8.99 -13.79
CA LYS A 928 -82.97 10.13 -14.57
C LYS A 928 -83.13 11.55 -13.97
N ARG A 929 -82.45 12.63 -14.43
CA ARG A 929 -81.08 12.89 -14.98
C ARG A 929 -80.89 14.44 -15.13
N ARG A 930 -79.64 14.93 -15.00
CA ARG A 930 -79.02 16.11 -15.69
C ARG A 930 -79.73 17.49 -15.70
N ARG A 931 -79.06 18.49 -15.05
CA ARG A 931 -78.93 19.94 -15.46
C ARG A 931 -80.24 20.80 -15.50
N PRO A 932 -80.18 22.15 -15.60
CA PRO A 932 -79.04 23.11 -15.59
C PRO A 932 -79.20 24.37 -14.65
N THR A 933 -78.22 25.30 -14.75
CA THR A 933 -78.33 26.80 -14.68
C THR A 933 -78.69 27.62 -13.43
N LYS A 934 -77.78 28.60 -13.17
CA LYS A 934 -77.95 30.04 -12.81
C LYS A 934 -78.47 30.49 -11.41
N GLY A 935 -77.93 31.65 -11.00
CA GLY A 935 -78.32 32.47 -9.82
C GLY A 935 -77.39 32.25 -8.63
N GLY A 936 -76.89 33.27 -7.91
CA GLY A 936 -76.96 34.73 -8.12
C GLY A 936 -76.67 35.50 -6.81
N GLU A 937 -76.06 36.70 -6.90
CA GLU A 937 -75.78 37.64 -5.78
C GLU A 937 -74.77 37.13 -4.70
N GLY A 938 -74.04 37.98 -3.96
CA GLY A 938 -73.81 39.43 -4.11
C GLY A 938 -73.23 40.10 -2.85
N GLY A 939 -72.10 40.83 -2.96
CA GLY A 939 -71.45 41.63 -1.89
C GLY A 939 -70.43 40.88 -1.01
N SER A 940 -69.41 41.52 -0.41
CA SER A 940 -68.97 42.93 -0.52
C SER A 940 -67.53 43.14 0.03
N ASP A 941 -66.72 43.93 -0.70
CA ASP A 941 -65.65 44.89 -0.28
C ASP A 941 -64.39 44.36 0.47
N ASP A 942 -63.20 44.99 0.47
CA ASP A 942 -62.61 46.22 -0.16
C ASP A 942 -61.41 45.82 -1.09
N ASP A 943 -61.07 46.46 -2.23
CA ASP A 943 -60.42 47.78 -2.49
C ASP A 943 -59.01 48.01 -1.88
N GLU A 944 -58.03 48.66 -2.54
CA GLU A 944 -57.92 49.35 -3.85
C GLU A 944 -56.49 49.13 -4.46
N GLY A 945 -56.11 49.69 -5.63
CA GLY A 945 -54.80 49.46 -6.28
C GLY A 945 -54.12 50.69 -6.93
N GLY A 946 -52.80 50.64 -7.21
CA GLY A 946 -52.07 51.81 -7.74
C GLY A 946 -50.59 51.63 -8.19
N SER A 947 -50.41 51.32 -9.48
CA SER A 947 -49.25 51.50 -10.40
C SER A 947 -47.89 52.17 -10.02
N HIS A 948 -46.84 51.73 -10.76
CA HIS A 948 -45.76 52.53 -11.41
C HIS A 948 -44.32 52.69 -10.79
N PRO A 949 -43.25 52.98 -11.60
CA PRO A 949 -41.94 52.31 -11.42
C PRO A 949 -40.63 53.14 -11.68
N LYS A 950 -39.48 52.43 -11.74
CA LYS A 950 -38.19 52.70 -12.48
C LYS A 950 -37.00 53.46 -11.81
N LYS A 951 -35.80 52.89 -12.07
CA LYS A 951 -34.48 53.48 -12.51
C LYS A 951 -33.25 53.53 -11.54
N GLN A 952 -32.14 52.97 -12.06
CA GLN A 952 -30.71 53.35 -11.88
C GLN A 952 -30.03 53.03 -10.53
N ARG A 953 -28.70 52.84 -10.42
CA ARG A 953 -27.53 53.06 -11.34
C ARG A 953 -26.42 52.02 -11.09
N LYS A 954 -25.99 51.25 -12.12
CA LYS A 954 -24.65 51.25 -12.76
C LYS A 954 -23.37 51.27 -11.87
N SER A 955 -22.49 50.30 -12.14
CA SER A 955 -21.09 50.54 -12.56
C SER A 955 -20.70 49.53 -13.68
N LYS A 956 -19.47 49.65 -14.23
CA LYS A 956 -18.86 48.77 -15.24
C LYS A 956 -17.34 48.80 -15.02
N ASP A 957 -16.59 47.80 -15.51
CA ASP A 957 -15.53 48.11 -16.49
C ASP A 957 -15.17 46.92 -17.41
N ARG A 958 -14.29 47.12 -18.42
CA ARG A 958 -14.10 46.16 -19.54
C ARG A 958 -12.75 46.30 -20.29
N LYS A 959 -12.21 45.15 -20.79
CA LYS A 959 -11.00 44.99 -21.65
C LYS A 959 -9.66 45.08 -20.87
N LYS A 960 -8.58 44.35 -21.22
CA LYS A 960 -7.98 44.08 -22.56
C LYS A 960 -7.62 42.60 -22.84
N ILE A 961 -6.99 42.39 -24.01
CA ILE A 961 -6.50 41.12 -24.58
C ILE A 961 -4.98 41.25 -24.75
N GLU A 962 -4.21 40.22 -24.39
CA GLU A 962 -2.85 39.97 -24.88
C GLU A 962 -2.68 38.47 -25.24
N LYS A 963 -1.56 38.10 -25.87
CA LYS A 963 -1.30 36.75 -26.42
C LYS A 963 -0.38 35.93 -25.51
N PRO A 964 -0.42 34.59 -25.57
CA PRO A 964 0.41 33.74 -24.70
C PRO A 964 1.90 33.80 -25.08
N GLU A 965 2.75 33.87 -24.05
CA GLU A 965 4.18 33.54 -24.17
C GLU A 965 4.38 32.01 -24.14
N ARG A 966 5.52 31.55 -24.67
CA ARG A 966 5.79 30.11 -24.87
C ARG A 966 6.35 29.47 -23.59
N LEU A 967 5.67 28.43 -23.09
CA LEU A 967 6.25 27.47 -22.16
C LEU A 967 7.27 26.55 -22.89
N PRO A 968 8.29 26.02 -22.18
CA PRO A 968 9.36 25.23 -22.79
C PRO A 968 8.89 23.80 -23.18
N PRO A 969 9.57 23.13 -24.15
CA PRO A 969 9.08 21.86 -24.71
C PRO A 969 9.12 20.62 -23.78
N SER A 970 9.65 20.74 -22.55
CA SER A 970 10.08 19.60 -21.73
C SER A 970 8.96 18.79 -21.06
N LEU A 971 7.70 19.23 -21.11
CA LEU A 971 6.57 18.53 -20.49
C LEU A 971 5.93 17.46 -21.39
N LYS A 972 6.11 17.53 -22.71
CA LYS A 972 5.58 16.52 -23.66
C LYS A 972 6.48 15.28 -23.68
N GLY A 973 6.23 14.27 -22.83
CA GLY A 973 6.90 12.97 -23.01
C GLY A 973 6.81 11.87 -21.96
N LYS A 974 6.26 12.10 -20.75
CA LYS A 974 6.28 11.08 -19.67
C LYS A 974 4.93 10.69 -19.09
N ILE A 975 3.95 11.60 -19.04
CA ILE A 975 2.63 11.25 -18.52
C ILE A 975 1.87 10.49 -19.62
N LYS A 976 1.69 9.19 -19.39
CA LYS A 976 0.74 8.38 -20.15
C LYS A 976 -0.54 8.29 -19.34
N SER A 977 -1.67 8.59 -19.97
CA SER A 977 -3.03 8.36 -19.45
C SER A 977 -3.28 6.86 -19.22
N LYS A 978 -2.77 6.31 -18.11
CA LYS A 978 -2.76 4.88 -17.80
C LYS A 978 -4.12 4.37 -17.27
N ALA A 979 -5.18 4.66 -18.00
CA ALA A 979 -6.55 4.26 -17.68
C ALA A 979 -7.07 3.14 -18.60
N ILE A 980 -6.30 2.06 -18.76
CA ILE A 980 -6.88 0.77 -19.16
C ILE A 980 -7.48 0.16 -17.91
N ILE A 981 -8.78 0.37 -17.70
CA ILE A 981 -9.53 -0.19 -16.57
C ILE A 981 -9.90 -1.64 -16.89
N SER A 982 -8.88 -2.50 -17.00
CA SER A 982 -9.02 -3.94 -16.86
C SER A 982 -9.11 -4.27 -15.36
N SER A 983 -10.21 -3.82 -14.77
CA SER A 983 -10.71 -4.37 -13.51
C SER A 983 -12.01 -5.06 -13.83
N SER A 984 -12.08 -6.35 -13.48
CA SER A 984 -13.35 -7.05 -13.30
C SER A 984 -14.20 -6.25 -12.31
N GLU A 985 -15.22 -5.55 -12.80
CA GLU A 985 -16.16 -4.84 -11.93
C GLU A 985 -17.25 -5.79 -11.43
N ASP A 986 -17.71 -5.53 -10.21
CA ASP A 986 -19.14 -5.50 -9.95
C ASP A 986 -19.48 -4.13 -9.32
N SER A 987 -20.71 -3.66 -9.54
CA SER A 987 -21.17 -2.29 -9.24
C SER A 987 -22.02 -2.27 -7.95
N SER A 988 -22.49 -1.17 -7.35
CA SER A 988 -22.47 0.28 -7.67
C SER A 988 -22.77 1.05 -6.36
N ASP A 989 -22.25 2.27 -6.24
CA ASP A 989 -22.98 3.55 -6.13
C ASP A 989 -24.48 3.54 -5.71
N GLU A 990 -25.00 4.54 -4.99
CA GLU A 990 -24.57 5.93 -4.73
C GLU A 990 -25.29 6.43 -3.44
N ASP A 991 -24.93 7.59 -2.88
CA ASP A 991 -25.91 8.43 -2.14
C ASP A 991 -25.38 9.86 -1.87
N GLY A 992 -26.12 10.88 -2.31
CA GLY A 992 -25.63 12.27 -2.39
C GLY A 992 -26.68 13.37 -2.14
N LEU A 993 -27.05 13.58 -0.87
CA LEU A 993 -27.64 14.81 -0.28
C LEU A 993 -29.11 15.20 -0.59
N LYS A 994 -29.84 15.54 0.50
CA LYS A 994 -30.39 16.88 0.87
C LYS A 994 -31.92 17.09 1.04
N ILE A 995 -32.22 17.94 2.03
CA ILE A 995 -33.39 18.84 2.26
C ILE A 995 -34.64 18.25 2.96
N ALA A 996 -34.87 18.77 4.19
CA ALA A 996 -36.13 19.10 4.92
C ALA A 996 -37.27 18.05 5.01
N GLU A 997 -38.26 18.10 5.92
CA GLU A 997 -38.84 19.11 6.85
C GLU A 997 -39.25 18.38 8.16
N ASP A 998 -39.62 18.98 9.31
CA ASP A 998 -39.39 20.29 9.97
C ASP A 998 -40.06 20.22 11.38
N ARG A 999 -39.78 21.18 12.30
CA ARG A 999 -40.43 21.40 13.63
C ARG A 999 -40.21 20.32 14.71
N ASP A 1000 -40.30 20.58 16.01
CA ASP A 1000 -40.20 21.75 16.91
C ASP A 1000 -39.92 21.13 18.32
N SER A 1001 -39.28 21.74 19.32
CA SER A 1001 -39.07 23.16 19.69
C SER A 1001 -37.78 23.34 20.54
N GLY A 1002 -37.45 24.58 20.93
CA GLY A 1002 -36.24 24.94 21.72
C GLY A 1002 -36.17 24.44 23.18
N SER A 1003 -35.24 24.92 24.02
CA SER A 1003 -34.48 26.19 23.94
C SER A 1003 -33.22 26.23 24.84
N GLY A 1004 -32.25 27.10 24.48
CA GLY A 1004 -31.16 27.58 25.35
C GLY A 1004 -29.95 26.63 25.47
N SER A 1005 -28.69 27.02 25.26
CA SER A 1005 -27.87 28.21 25.62
C SER A 1005 -27.15 28.05 26.96
N ASP A 1006 -25.81 28.07 26.90
CA ASP A 1006 -24.82 28.71 27.81
C ASP A 1006 -24.93 28.43 29.33
N ASP A 1007 -23.90 28.33 30.16
CA ASP A 1007 -22.43 28.30 30.17
C ASP A 1007 -22.07 28.38 31.69
N GLU A 1008 -20.79 28.48 32.09
CA GLU A 1008 -20.37 28.95 33.43
C GLU A 1008 -20.77 28.11 34.68
N GLY A 1009 -20.33 28.55 35.88
CA GLY A 1009 -21.25 28.51 37.04
C GLY A 1009 -20.94 27.62 38.26
N ASP A 1010 -19.68 27.28 38.49
CA ASP A 1010 -18.98 26.80 39.73
C ASP A 1010 -19.69 26.88 41.13
N HIS A 1011 -19.08 26.19 42.12
CA HIS A 1011 -19.14 26.43 43.59
C HIS A 1011 -20.34 25.89 44.43
N ARG A 1012 -20.17 25.44 45.71
CA ARG A 1012 -18.97 24.94 46.47
C ARG A 1012 -19.35 24.42 47.88
N LYS A 1013 -18.34 23.87 48.60
CA LYS A 1013 -18.23 23.60 50.07
C LYS A 1013 -18.96 22.33 50.56
N ARG A 1014 -18.44 21.56 51.53
CA ARG A 1014 -17.14 21.52 52.29
C ARG A 1014 -17.01 20.05 52.81
N ILE A 1015 -15.87 19.51 53.24
CA ILE A 1015 -14.97 19.88 54.36
C ILE A 1015 -13.58 19.21 54.11
N ALA A 1016 -12.49 19.92 54.47
CA ALA A 1016 -11.14 19.50 54.95
C ALA A 1016 -10.56 18.08 54.63
N SER A 1017 -9.25 17.84 54.50
CA SER A 1017 -8.01 18.66 54.43
C SER A 1017 -6.80 17.69 54.47
N ASP A 1018 -5.56 18.00 54.12
CA ASP A 1018 -4.88 18.87 53.14
C ASP A 1018 -3.36 18.58 53.32
N SER A 1019 -2.50 19.08 52.42
CA SER A 1019 -1.02 19.06 52.48
C SER A 1019 -0.29 17.70 52.27
N ASP A 1020 0.85 17.63 51.56
CA ASP A 1020 1.33 18.56 50.52
C ASP A 1020 2.35 17.94 49.53
N SER A 1021 2.56 18.69 48.45
CA SER A 1021 3.65 18.71 47.44
C SER A 1021 5.07 18.29 47.86
N ASP A 1022 6.04 18.00 46.97
CA ASP A 1022 6.09 17.65 45.52
C ASP A 1022 7.58 17.38 45.13
N GLY A 1023 7.85 16.61 44.08
CA GLY A 1023 9.15 16.56 43.36
C GLY A 1023 10.36 15.88 44.03
N GLY A 1024 11.21 15.23 43.23
CA GLY A 1024 12.52 14.71 43.70
C GLY A 1024 13.24 13.78 42.72
N GLN A 1025 14.55 14.00 42.49
CA GLN A 1025 15.35 13.22 41.53
C GLN A 1025 16.33 12.24 42.21
N ASN A 1026 16.67 11.17 41.48
CA ASN A 1026 18.00 10.54 41.38
C ASN A 1026 18.72 9.90 42.59
N ARG A 1027 19.05 8.60 42.38
CA ARG A 1027 20.32 7.88 42.70
C ARG A 1027 20.64 7.37 44.12
N SER A 1028 21.21 6.16 44.10
CA SER A 1028 22.20 5.55 45.04
C SER A 1028 21.83 5.28 46.49
N GLY A 1029 22.30 4.15 47.03
CA GLY A 1029 22.21 3.78 48.45
C GLY A 1029 22.24 2.26 48.67
N SER A 1030 23.39 1.71 49.07
CA SER A 1030 23.64 0.27 49.19
C SER A 1030 23.43 -0.31 50.60
N GLU A 1031 23.21 -1.63 50.66
CA GLU A 1031 23.64 -2.59 51.72
C GLU A 1031 23.10 -2.52 53.16
N ALA A 1032 22.38 -3.58 53.58
CA ALA A 1032 22.63 -4.45 54.76
C ALA A 1032 21.50 -5.50 54.92
N GLY A 1033 21.70 -6.73 55.43
CA GLY A 1033 22.96 -7.40 55.77
C GLY A 1033 22.84 -8.68 56.62
N SER A 1034 22.52 -9.84 56.01
CA SER A 1034 22.92 -11.20 56.47
C SER A 1034 22.35 -11.67 57.84
N PRO A 1035 22.74 -12.84 58.44
CA PRO A 1035 23.53 -13.98 57.94
C PRO A 1035 22.96 -15.40 58.20
N GLN A 1036 23.43 -16.42 57.46
CA GLN A 1036 24.23 -17.54 58.02
C GLN A 1036 24.80 -18.52 56.95
N ARG A 1037 26.15 -18.62 56.94
CA ARG A 1037 27.02 -19.84 56.91
C ARG A 1037 26.83 -20.94 55.83
N SER A 1038 27.89 -21.53 55.25
CA SER A 1038 29.36 -21.29 55.37
C SER A 1038 30.22 -22.13 54.40
N ALA A 1039 31.39 -21.60 54.00
CA ALA A 1039 32.51 -22.24 53.26
C ALA A 1039 32.24 -22.66 51.79
N GLY A 1040 33.20 -22.64 50.84
CA GLY A 1040 34.66 -22.37 50.88
C GLY A 1040 35.45 -23.54 50.24
N SER A 1041 36.52 -23.37 49.46
CA SER A 1041 37.35 -22.19 49.14
C SER A 1041 38.25 -22.44 47.88
N ASP A 1042 38.41 -21.40 47.04
CA ASP A 1042 39.65 -20.85 46.41
C ASP A 1042 40.49 -21.79 45.47
N ASP A 1043 40.72 -21.50 44.17
CA ASP A 1043 41.60 -20.52 43.46
C ASP A 1043 42.98 -21.13 43.06
N ASP A 1044 43.79 -20.64 42.10
CA ASP A 1044 43.73 -19.51 41.14
C ASP A 1044 43.18 -19.97 39.74
N ASP A 1045 43.46 -19.45 38.50
CA ASP A 1045 44.43 -18.50 37.93
C ASP A 1045 43.96 -17.86 36.57
N SER A 1046 44.79 -16.96 36.04
CA SER A 1046 44.87 -16.21 34.77
C SER A 1046 44.50 -16.89 33.43
N GLY A 1047 44.35 -16.08 32.36
CA GLY A 1047 44.55 -16.65 31.00
C GLY A 1047 44.23 -15.87 29.72
N SER A 1048 43.19 -15.02 29.66
CA SER A 1048 42.81 -14.17 28.50
C SER A 1048 42.39 -14.83 27.15
N ASP A 1049 41.79 -14.00 26.29
CA ASP A 1049 41.58 -14.08 24.82
C ASP A 1049 40.70 -15.15 24.12
N ARG A 1050 39.53 -14.64 23.69
CA ARG A 1050 38.80 -14.99 22.45
C ARG A 1050 39.61 -14.51 21.21
N PRO A 1051 39.43 -15.01 19.96
CA PRO A 1051 38.13 -15.44 19.43
C PRO A 1051 38.05 -16.64 18.45
N VAL A 1052 36.82 -17.16 18.36
CA VAL A 1052 36.12 -17.68 17.16
C VAL A 1052 36.98 -18.13 15.97
N LYS A 1053 37.11 -19.46 15.81
CA LYS A 1053 37.35 -20.09 14.50
C LYS A 1053 36.20 -21.04 14.16
N LYS A 1054 35.55 -20.85 13.01
CA LYS A 1054 34.67 -21.87 12.41
C LYS A 1054 35.53 -23.10 12.07
N ARG A 1055 35.08 -24.31 12.43
CA ARG A 1055 35.73 -25.57 12.06
C ARG A 1055 34.83 -26.40 11.15
N ARG A 1056 35.46 -27.13 10.21
CA ARG A 1056 34.87 -28.09 9.27
C ARG A 1056 35.73 -29.35 9.33
N ALA A 1057 35.14 -30.50 9.64
CA ALA A 1057 35.73 -31.84 9.57
C ALA A 1057 34.58 -32.85 9.35
N LEU A 1058 34.60 -33.85 8.46
CA LEU A 1058 35.63 -34.85 8.07
C LEU A 1058 35.77 -35.97 9.12
N ARG A 1059 36.14 -37.22 8.79
CA ARG A 1059 36.53 -37.88 7.51
C ARG A 1059 35.90 -39.32 7.54
N GLN A 1060 35.82 -40.14 6.48
CA GLN A 1060 36.32 -40.06 5.09
C GLN A 1060 35.13 -40.33 4.12
N SER A 1061 34.92 -41.33 3.25
CA SER A 1061 35.65 -42.42 2.55
C SER A 1061 34.71 -42.96 1.44
N ASP A 1062 35.08 -43.50 0.27
CA ASP A 1062 36.19 -43.39 -0.72
C ASP A 1062 35.69 -44.21 -1.96
N SER A 1063 36.09 -44.06 -3.23
CA SER A 1063 36.95 -43.14 -4.00
C SER A 1063 36.46 -43.15 -5.50
N GLU A 1064 37.15 -42.92 -6.63
CA GLU A 1064 38.53 -42.64 -7.10
C GLU A 1064 38.45 -41.98 -8.53
N GLN A 1065 39.49 -42.12 -9.39
CA GLN A 1065 39.63 -41.84 -10.85
C GLN A 1065 38.33 -41.66 -11.70
N SER A 1066 38.10 -40.50 -12.36
CA SER A 1066 38.63 -39.99 -13.66
C SER A 1066 37.76 -40.41 -14.87
N ASP A 1067 37.60 -39.66 -15.98
CA ASP A 1067 38.37 -38.54 -16.57
C ASP A 1067 37.50 -37.43 -17.21
N ASN A 1068 38.15 -36.47 -17.89
CA ASN A 1068 37.54 -35.33 -18.61
C ASN A 1068 36.63 -35.72 -19.81
N GLU A 1069 35.65 -34.86 -20.17
CA GLU A 1069 35.79 -33.98 -21.35
C GLU A 1069 34.64 -32.95 -21.53
N SER A 1070 34.71 -32.10 -22.57
CA SER A 1070 33.93 -30.86 -22.67
C SER A 1070 33.32 -30.58 -24.06
N LYS A 1071 32.25 -29.77 -24.07
CA LYS A 1071 31.74 -28.95 -25.21
C LYS A 1071 31.54 -29.63 -26.58
N ARG A 1072 30.26 -29.87 -26.93
CA ARG A 1072 29.83 -29.92 -28.35
C ARG A 1072 29.70 -28.50 -28.93
N SER A 1073 30.10 -28.29 -30.19
CA SER A 1073 29.23 -27.73 -31.26
C SER A 1073 29.98 -27.34 -32.55
N ARG A 1074 29.53 -27.91 -33.69
CA ARG A 1074 29.51 -27.34 -35.07
C ARG A 1074 28.85 -28.38 -36.01
N SER A 1075 27.75 -28.03 -36.68
CA SER A 1075 27.62 -27.65 -38.12
C SER A 1075 27.94 -28.77 -39.11
N GLY A 1076 27.16 -29.03 -40.17
CA GLY A 1076 25.85 -28.52 -40.64
C GLY A 1076 25.03 -29.71 -41.18
N SER A 1077 24.22 -29.66 -42.24
CA SER A 1077 23.50 -28.60 -42.99
C SER A 1077 22.82 -29.31 -44.19
N GLU A 1078 21.70 -28.77 -44.71
CA GLU A 1078 21.01 -29.24 -45.94
C GLU A 1078 20.44 -30.71 -45.91
N ASP A 1079 19.41 -31.09 -46.69
CA ASP A 1079 18.55 -30.31 -47.59
C ASP A 1079 17.08 -30.83 -47.67
N GLU A 1080 16.26 -30.18 -48.51
CA GLU A 1080 14.86 -30.48 -48.85
C GLU A 1080 14.59 -31.95 -49.28
N SER A 1081 13.38 -32.52 -49.15
CA SER A 1081 12.18 -32.08 -49.91
C SER A 1081 10.86 -32.83 -49.59
N ARG A 1082 9.76 -32.32 -50.16
CA ARG A 1082 8.34 -32.82 -50.11
C ARG A 1082 8.07 -33.87 -51.24
N PRO A 1083 6.84 -34.43 -51.45
CA PRO A 1083 5.58 -34.39 -50.67
C PRO A 1083 4.83 -35.75 -50.45
N GLY A 1084 3.98 -35.80 -49.41
CA GLY A 1084 2.53 -36.06 -49.53
C GLY A 1084 1.93 -37.41 -50.00
N SER A 1085 1.31 -38.12 -49.03
CA SER A 1085 -0.07 -38.68 -49.13
C SER A 1085 -0.34 -39.92 -50.05
N PRO A 1086 -1.52 -40.59 -49.99
CA PRO A 1086 -2.60 -40.62 -48.97
C PRO A 1086 -3.02 -42.06 -48.51
N ALA A 1087 -4.08 -42.12 -47.68
CA ALA A 1087 -5.06 -43.22 -47.56
C ALA A 1087 -4.66 -44.53 -46.82
N ALA A 1088 -5.60 -45.43 -46.44
CA ALA A 1088 -6.93 -45.30 -45.79
C ALA A 1088 -7.51 -46.72 -45.52
N ALA A 1089 -8.50 -46.84 -44.61
CA ALA A 1089 -9.39 -48.02 -44.42
C ALA A 1089 -8.73 -49.35 -43.95
N SER A 1090 -9.46 -50.33 -43.40
CA SER A 1090 -10.69 -50.31 -42.56
C SER A 1090 -10.86 -51.68 -41.83
N ASP A 1091 -11.87 -51.76 -40.94
CA ASP A 1091 -12.50 -52.98 -40.39
C ASP A 1091 -11.66 -53.91 -39.47
N ARG A 1092 -12.13 -54.43 -38.31
CA ARG A 1092 -13.44 -54.89 -37.76
C ARG A 1092 -13.75 -56.38 -37.97
N ARG A 1093 -13.52 -57.18 -36.91
CA ARG A 1093 -14.29 -58.33 -36.36
C ARG A 1093 -13.36 -59.06 -35.36
N SER A 1094 -13.67 -59.50 -34.13
CA SER A 1094 -14.88 -59.89 -33.37
C SER A 1094 -15.06 -61.41 -33.18
N ASP A 1095 -14.72 -61.87 -31.98
CA ASP A 1095 -15.22 -63.05 -31.23
C ASP A 1095 -15.00 -64.53 -31.68
N ARG A 1096 -14.38 -65.28 -30.75
CA ARG A 1096 -14.66 -66.68 -30.30
C ARG A 1096 -14.36 -67.90 -31.21
N GLY A 1097 -13.63 -68.90 -30.63
CA GLY A 1097 -13.52 -70.26 -31.19
C GLY A 1097 -12.47 -71.20 -30.55
N SER A 1098 -12.81 -71.78 -29.38
CA SER A 1098 -12.43 -73.10 -28.80
C SER A 1098 -11.14 -73.91 -29.12
N GLU A 1099 -10.53 -74.42 -28.03
CA GLU A 1099 -10.18 -75.86 -27.73
C GLU A 1099 -8.84 -76.59 -28.07
N ALA A 1100 -8.31 -77.23 -26.99
CA ALA A 1100 -7.81 -78.63 -26.85
C ALA A 1100 -6.29 -79.00 -26.82
N GLY A 1101 -5.98 -80.05 -26.02
CA GLY A 1101 -4.65 -80.62 -25.65
C GLY A 1101 -4.26 -80.28 -24.19
N SER A 1102 -4.39 -81.11 -23.14
CA SER A 1102 -3.96 -82.52 -22.87
C SER A 1102 -2.43 -82.63 -22.66
N ASP A 1103 -1.81 -83.36 -21.70
CA ASP A 1103 -2.19 -84.39 -20.68
C ASP A 1103 -1.11 -84.39 -19.54
N ASN A 1104 -1.16 -85.07 -18.37
CA ASN A 1104 -2.18 -85.68 -17.46
C ASN A 1104 -1.47 -86.15 -16.13
N GLU A 1105 -2.21 -86.59 -15.09
CA GLU A 1105 -1.76 -87.23 -13.81
C GLU A 1105 -0.94 -86.36 -12.81
N GLY A 1106 -0.85 -86.62 -11.48
CA GLY A 1106 -1.54 -87.57 -10.58
C GLY A 1106 -1.08 -87.40 -9.10
N SER A 1107 -1.97 -87.56 -8.10
CA SER A 1107 -1.66 -87.41 -6.65
C SER A 1107 -1.04 -88.68 -6.03
N PRO A 1108 -0.43 -88.66 -4.80
CA PRO A 1108 -1.22 -88.92 -3.57
C PRO A 1108 -0.62 -88.50 -2.19
N ARG A 1109 -1.40 -88.77 -1.10
CA ARG A 1109 -1.05 -88.80 0.36
C ARG A 1109 -0.91 -87.40 1.02
N ARG A 1110 -1.42 -87.11 2.24
CA ARG A 1110 -1.39 -87.77 3.58
C ARG A 1110 0.02 -87.89 4.18
N SER A 1111 0.25 -87.62 5.47
CA SER A 1111 -0.47 -86.85 6.51
C SER A 1111 0.48 -86.69 7.71
N ASP A 1112 0.19 -85.76 8.63
CA ASP A 1112 0.19 -85.95 10.10
C ASP A 1112 0.54 -84.66 10.89
N ASN A 1113 -0.25 -84.44 11.95
CA ASN A 1113 0.07 -83.94 13.30
C ASN A 1113 1.12 -82.82 13.52
N GLY A 1114 0.87 -81.83 14.39
CA GLY A 1114 -0.31 -81.60 15.24
C GLY A 1114 0.03 -80.87 16.55
N SER A 1115 -1.03 -80.60 17.33
CA SER A 1115 -1.10 -79.97 18.67
C SER A 1115 -0.88 -78.46 18.83
N GLU A 1116 -1.63 -77.74 19.68
CA GLU A 1116 -3.00 -77.98 20.22
C GLU A 1116 -3.70 -76.64 20.60
N LEU A 1117 -5.03 -76.57 20.35
CA LEU A 1117 -6.17 -76.23 21.25
C LEU A 1117 -5.97 -75.27 22.47
N THR A 1118 -6.91 -74.42 22.95
CA THR A 1118 -8.36 -74.07 22.68
C THR A 1118 -8.55 -72.52 22.75
N LEU A 1119 -9.58 -71.80 22.24
CA LEU A 1119 -11.05 -71.76 22.52
C LEU A 1119 -11.40 -71.66 24.03
N VAL A 1120 -12.42 -70.90 24.53
CA VAL A 1120 -13.87 -70.81 24.20
C VAL A 1120 -14.51 -69.50 24.77
N SER A 1121 -15.66 -69.04 24.21
CA SER A 1121 -16.65 -68.03 24.72
C SER A 1121 -16.19 -66.57 24.92
N CYS A 1122 -16.81 -65.50 24.37
CA CYS A 1122 -18.22 -65.07 24.19
C CYS A 1122 -18.80 -64.24 25.36
N HIS A 1123 -19.11 -62.95 25.13
CA HIS A 1123 -20.45 -62.39 25.41
C HIS A 1123 -20.72 -61.01 24.76
N ASP A 1124 -21.91 -60.46 25.05
CA ASP A 1124 -22.65 -59.48 24.24
C ASP A 1124 -22.72 -58.04 24.83
N GLN A 1125 -22.90 -57.06 23.93
CA GLN A 1125 -23.78 -55.87 24.04
C GLN A 1125 -23.63 -54.80 25.16
N LYS A 1126 -23.97 -53.56 24.75
CA LYS A 1126 -24.53 -52.42 25.53
C LYS A 1126 -23.64 -51.55 26.44
N ALA A 1127 -23.16 -50.45 25.83
CA ALA A 1127 -23.64 -49.06 26.02
C ALA A 1127 -23.39 -48.25 27.33
N PHE A 1128 -23.44 -46.91 27.18
CA PHE A 1128 -23.39 -45.81 28.18
C PHE A 1128 -22.06 -45.65 28.95
N SER A 1129 -21.28 -44.57 28.67
CA SER A 1129 -21.23 -43.26 29.36
C SER A 1129 -20.52 -43.30 30.74
N THR A 1130 -19.81 -42.29 31.24
CA THR A 1130 -19.96 -40.81 31.14
C THR A 1130 -18.64 -40.10 31.55
N PHE A 1131 -18.62 -38.75 31.62
CA PHE A 1131 -17.51 -37.85 32.04
C PHE A 1131 -16.32 -37.71 31.05
N GLY A 1132 -15.67 -36.54 30.92
CA GLY A 1132 -15.96 -35.24 31.55
C GLY A 1132 -15.16 -34.03 31.01
N PHE A 1133 -15.85 -32.89 30.99
CA PHE A 1133 -15.39 -31.47 30.88
C PHE A 1133 -14.21 -31.10 31.84
N VAL A 1134 -13.52 -29.93 31.79
CA VAL A 1134 -13.87 -28.58 31.27
C VAL A 1134 -12.64 -27.67 30.96
N LEU A 1135 -12.84 -26.57 30.22
CA LEU A 1135 -11.91 -25.42 30.03
C LEU A 1135 -12.13 -24.26 31.05
N SER A 1136 -11.04 -23.61 31.50
CA SER A 1136 -10.96 -22.20 31.99
C SER A 1136 -9.51 -21.82 32.38
N THR A 1137 -8.81 -20.86 31.73
CA THR A 1137 -8.75 -19.38 31.98
C THR A 1137 -8.23 -18.98 33.38
N GLN A 1138 -7.39 -17.94 33.54
CA GLN A 1138 -7.73 -16.49 33.60
C GLN A 1138 -6.40 -15.67 33.80
N CYS A 1139 -6.25 -14.34 33.67
CA CYS A 1139 -6.97 -13.20 33.04
C CYS A 1139 -6.06 -11.94 33.15
N ARG A 1140 -6.21 -10.83 32.39
CA ARG A 1140 -6.96 -10.60 31.13
C ARG A 1140 -6.18 -9.65 30.19
N ASP A 1141 -6.24 -8.30 30.14
CA ASP A 1141 -7.21 -7.20 30.44
C ASP A 1141 -6.72 -5.96 29.63
N LEU A 1142 -7.45 -4.91 29.20
CA LEU A 1142 -8.83 -4.40 29.33
C LEU A 1142 -9.41 -4.06 27.93
N CYS A 1143 -10.72 -3.97 27.64
CA CYS A 1143 -11.95 -4.62 28.13
C CYS A 1143 -13.16 -4.01 27.33
N PRO A 1144 -14.44 -4.38 27.54
CA PRO A 1144 -14.99 -5.62 28.11
C PRO A 1144 -16.15 -6.22 27.27
N TYR A 1145 -16.15 -7.53 27.02
CA TYR A 1145 -17.40 -8.33 27.01
C TYR A 1145 -17.11 -9.73 27.56
N PRO A 1146 -17.95 -10.30 28.46
CA PRO A 1146 -17.66 -11.58 29.11
C PRO A 1146 -18.32 -12.78 28.41
N ILE A 1147 -17.65 -13.93 28.46
CA ILE A 1147 -18.28 -15.24 28.24
C ILE A 1147 -18.85 -15.71 29.58
N TRP A 1148 -20.11 -16.16 29.60
CA TRP A 1148 -20.62 -17.08 30.62
C TRP A 1148 -21.23 -18.31 29.96
N LYS A 1149 -20.93 -19.49 30.52
CA LYS A 1149 -21.55 -20.77 30.15
C LYS A 1149 -22.95 -20.85 30.75
N LEU A 1150 -23.85 -21.61 30.12
CA LEU A 1150 -24.83 -22.46 30.83
C LEU A 1150 -25.52 -23.42 29.85
N ALA A 1151 -25.68 -24.68 30.28
CA ALA A 1151 -26.25 -25.83 29.54
C ALA A 1151 -25.57 -26.14 28.19
#